data_AF-A0A928RNY9-F1
#
_entry.id   AF-A0A928RNY9-F1
#
_cell.length_a   1.000
_cell.length_b   1.000
_cell.length_c   1.000
_cell.angle_alpha   90.00
_cell.angle_beta   90.00
_cell.angle_gamma   90.00
#
_symmetry.space_group_name_H-M   'P 1'
#
loop_
_entity.id
_entity.type
_entity.pdbx_description
1 polymer ?
#
loop_
_entity_poly.entity_id
_entity_poly.type
_entity_poly.pdbx_seq_one_letter_code
_entity_poly.pdbx_strand_id
1 'polypeptide(L)'
;MLKEACCDIIIEIKTHNIEEVKEGGKVKGNLIKNFILSIAFFCLLLGGGLIGNLTLETSGVSSLLPNEDFTVETSSTVTDFDLEWYNNNVEAEEFEINTVAEFLGFVRLTQNKAGLSTAIDFEDKTIKLGADLDFENVSIYDDSDSENIIDNTIAVFDGTFNGQGHKIKNISFKYTGNGEISSLGLFPQGIRDLQNLIVDTSSINIAYSGSTEFYFGLLGKSFGNAKNIAVTNTTATVLTESGTVCFGGMFSTIEGVATLENCFVKKLTFTSSGAGNTNFLGGIASHAYGSSRGGVQIVNSYTEDISFTLNNATYGLGGLVGFSEQASYTNCETTNISLISMSEEKQFCLVGGFAAKVDSSDLVDCKAINITIKNKPTQEVDVYDIGGFLGAINKSCSFTNCVVDEVKIEADASNVAGFYGNAEADSTDEISFENCSALTLDFQAVGNYITGNWSGFAGGNEEGIYHYKNCSTQGKIFSNINPVSGFQFSNQATDYENCFVDMLIYVKNATAGLFGISEDSGGTYVNCNATGTISVATKEQLFVSNIEKVLENSYYFIHNGGIYLESETSNLLFPKFEKDKYAFYGFYGAVDLSGEKIVYPEKNKLYFIKWGNSLTYNPNCSNYKTTNIEFSDGNESTIVLDCNDQSLNYANEGYTFLEWNTKADGSGQSYTANSTFFFDGLPATLYAQWTKTIDIYTLRAIPNQIYTGKELTPELMLTITESGEDVTSLLKDVQYTSNRNAGTATVTFKIGEDSTEYTTNFEILKANYDLSKVTLLNEKVVYNGMEQFPHLINLPNGAQIQQVGRYVNAGTYIVNINIFLEGNENYNEASMVFTDVFEIEKATYNMSEVFLTSKAFVYDGQYHKLEVSGLLPNGVSVSYIGNEQKDVGEYVCTAIFVGDLQNYYEMEDLTATLTILAKELESKNSEGKTIVNITNEKGFNPYVELEVDTFNDQQRLESYSEFLTEKQSAKYVYEINLTKDGYQVYPNGVVTVKLLIPEGIKSKNIRIATIVNGKLKFLDSVVDGKYVTATTRNISELVLIYQQKLPVWAIVLLSLLIVVGIGALALGIVALVLKKQPKAQTKKK
;
A
#
# COMPACT_ATOMS: atom_id res chain seq x y z
N MET A 1 38.21 -60.23 -13.04
CA MET A 1 38.42 -60.90 -14.34
C MET A 1 37.07 -61.45 -14.80
N LEU A 2 36.65 -61.09 -16.02
CA LEU A 2 35.43 -61.54 -16.74
C LEU A 2 34.10 -61.16 -16.07
N LYS A 3 33.01 -60.78 -16.74
CA LYS A 3 32.68 -60.31 -18.10
C LYS A 3 31.17 -59.96 -18.03
N GLU A 4 30.72 -58.98 -18.82
CA GLU A 4 29.34 -58.66 -19.26
C GLU A 4 28.16 -59.47 -18.66
N ALA A 5 27.21 -58.77 -18.02
CA ALA A 5 25.76 -58.91 -18.27
C ALA A 5 24.96 -57.88 -17.43
N CYS A 6 24.08 -57.13 -18.09
CA CYS A 6 22.97 -56.42 -17.45
C CYS A 6 22.08 -57.43 -16.71
N CYS A 7 21.88 -57.23 -15.41
CA CYS A 7 20.79 -57.86 -14.66
C CYS A 7 20.23 -56.85 -13.67
N ASP A 8 18.93 -56.56 -13.79
CA ASP A 8 18.13 -55.88 -12.77
C ASP A 8 18.17 -56.70 -11.47
N ILE A 9 18.50 -56.05 -10.36
CA ILE A 9 18.41 -56.66 -9.03
C ILE A 9 17.00 -56.40 -8.52
N ILE A 10 16.14 -57.41 -8.55
CA ILE A 10 14.84 -57.39 -7.85
C ILE A 10 15.06 -57.92 -6.43
N ILE A 11 14.86 -57.06 -5.43
CA ILE A 11 14.87 -57.45 -4.01
C ILE A 11 13.40 -57.59 -3.56
N GLU A 12 12.93 -58.83 -3.38
CA GLU A 12 11.61 -59.11 -2.82
C GLU A 12 11.73 -59.23 -1.28
N ILE A 13 11.18 -58.27 -0.54
CA ILE A 13 11.16 -58.31 0.93
C ILE A 13 9.82 -58.92 1.38
N LYS A 14 9.84 -60.14 1.90
CA LYS A 14 8.70 -60.74 2.61
C LYS A 14 8.85 -60.53 4.11
N THR A 15 8.08 -59.62 4.68
CA THR A 15 7.95 -59.49 6.14
C THR A 15 6.96 -60.53 6.65
N HIS A 16 7.44 -61.56 7.36
CA HIS A 16 6.60 -62.39 8.22
C HIS A 16 6.73 -61.87 9.66
N ASN A 17 5.57 -61.64 10.30
CA ASN A 17 5.36 -61.28 11.70
C ASN A 17 5.93 -59.93 12.18
N ILE A 18 5.06 -58.91 12.18
CA ILE A 18 5.14 -57.79 13.12
C ILE A 18 3.80 -57.73 13.88
N GLU A 19 3.55 -58.76 14.69
CA GLU A 19 2.64 -58.67 15.83
C GLU A 19 3.51 -58.77 17.08
N GLU A 20 3.91 -57.63 17.63
CA GLU A 20 4.35 -57.40 19.04
C GLU A 20 5.28 -56.17 19.12
N VAL A 21 4.75 -54.97 18.89
CA VAL A 21 5.16 -53.76 19.63
C VAL A 21 3.94 -52.82 19.69
N LYS A 22 3.08 -53.01 20.70
CA LYS A 22 2.03 -52.05 21.06
C LYS A 22 2.13 -51.73 22.54
N GLU A 23 2.72 -50.58 22.83
CA GLU A 23 2.36 -49.75 23.98
C GLU A 23 2.56 -48.28 23.55
N GLY A 24 1.49 -47.50 23.46
CA GLY A 24 1.56 -46.05 23.22
C GLY A 24 1.70 -45.53 21.77
N GLY A 25 1.42 -46.32 20.73
CA GLY A 25 1.02 -45.78 19.42
C GLY A 25 2.05 -45.02 18.55
N LYS A 26 3.37 -45.24 18.67
CA LYS A 26 4.37 -44.71 17.70
C LYS A 26 5.33 -45.82 17.20
N VAL A 27 5.50 -45.94 15.87
CA VAL A 27 6.54 -46.77 15.24
C VAL A 27 7.82 -45.93 15.08
N LYS A 28 8.97 -46.40 15.59
CA LYS A 28 10.26 -45.69 15.45
C LYS A 28 10.81 -45.82 14.03
N GLY A 29 10.79 -44.74 13.24
CA GLY A 29 11.39 -44.63 11.89
C GLY A 29 12.92 -44.84 11.81
N ASN A 30 13.62 -44.90 12.95
CA ASN A 30 15.07 -45.06 12.98
C ASN A 30 15.60 -46.42 12.48
N LEU A 31 14.77 -47.47 12.42
CA LEU A 31 15.24 -48.79 11.96
C LEU A 31 15.40 -48.85 10.43
N ILE A 32 14.52 -48.16 9.69
CA ILE A 32 14.52 -48.15 8.21
C ILE A 32 15.57 -47.17 7.69
N LYS A 33 15.73 -46.00 8.34
CA LYS A 33 16.77 -45.01 8.01
C LYS A 33 18.18 -45.58 8.16
N ASN A 34 18.45 -46.32 9.25
CA ASN A 34 19.75 -46.99 9.45
C ASN A 34 19.99 -48.14 8.46
N PHE A 35 18.94 -48.80 7.99
CA PHE A 35 19.04 -49.87 7.00
C PHE A 35 19.31 -49.32 5.59
N ILE A 36 18.66 -48.20 5.21
CA ILE A 36 18.89 -47.50 3.93
C ILE A 36 20.25 -46.82 3.91
N LEU A 37 20.68 -46.17 5.02
CA LEU A 37 22.04 -45.62 5.11
C LEU A 37 23.11 -46.72 5.00
N SER A 38 22.87 -47.89 5.56
CA SER A 38 23.82 -49.02 5.46
C SER A 38 23.97 -49.52 4.01
N ILE A 39 22.90 -49.47 3.22
CA ILE A 39 22.92 -49.84 1.78
C ILE A 39 23.59 -48.73 0.95
N ALA A 40 23.28 -47.46 1.21
CA ALA A 40 23.91 -46.33 0.53
C ALA A 40 25.43 -46.25 0.82
N PHE A 41 25.85 -46.55 2.05
CA PHE A 41 27.25 -46.62 2.44
C PHE A 41 27.99 -47.79 1.77
N PHE A 42 27.29 -48.91 1.53
CA PHE A 42 27.83 -50.06 0.79
C PHE A 42 27.99 -49.76 -0.72
N CYS A 43 27.12 -48.92 -1.30
CA CYS A 43 27.21 -48.47 -2.69
C CYS A 43 28.32 -47.42 -2.91
N LEU A 44 28.59 -46.54 -1.94
CA LEU A 44 29.67 -45.55 -2.00
C LEU A 44 31.07 -46.19 -1.96
N LEU A 45 31.23 -47.35 -1.32
CA LEU A 45 32.49 -48.10 -1.26
C LEU A 45 32.91 -48.73 -2.62
N LEU A 46 32.03 -48.76 -3.62
CA LEU A 46 32.27 -49.42 -4.92
C LEU A 46 32.56 -48.47 -6.09
N GLY A 47 32.64 -47.15 -5.86
CA GLY A 47 33.22 -46.17 -6.79
C GLY A 47 32.61 -46.13 -8.20
N GLY A 48 31.57 -45.31 -8.40
CA GLY A 48 31.03 -44.96 -9.72
C GLY A 48 29.79 -44.06 -9.61
N GLY A 49 29.76 -42.96 -10.38
CA GLY A 49 28.75 -41.90 -10.30
C GLY A 49 27.40 -42.19 -10.99
N LEU A 50 26.44 -41.31 -10.66
CA LEU A 50 25.05 -41.17 -11.13
C LEU A 50 24.14 -42.41 -11.07
N ILE A 51 23.09 -42.32 -10.24
CA ILE A 51 21.91 -43.19 -10.34
C ILE A 51 20.66 -42.31 -10.33
N GLY A 52 19.86 -42.43 -11.40
CA GLY A 52 18.51 -41.89 -11.52
C GLY A 52 17.45 -42.89 -11.04
N ASN A 53 16.33 -42.33 -10.58
CA ASN A 53 15.00 -42.89 -10.27
C ASN A 53 14.89 -44.32 -9.70
N LEU A 54 14.44 -44.38 -8.44
CA LEU A 54 13.93 -45.58 -7.78
C LEU A 54 12.39 -45.58 -7.90
N THR A 55 11.80 -46.61 -8.52
CA THR A 55 10.34 -46.78 -8.61
C THR A 55 9.89 -47.90 -7.68
N LEU A 56 8.88 -47.65 -6.85
CA LEU A 56 8.29 -48.61 -5.92
C LEU A 56 6.88 -48.97 -6.42
N GLU A 57 6.66 -50.21 -6.87
CA GLU A 57 5.33 -50.73 -7.22
C GLU A 57 4.77 -51.56 -6.07
N THR A 58 3.60 -51.20 -5.55
CA THR A 58 2.82 -52.02 -4.62
C THR A 58 1.63 -52.64 -5.35
N SER A 59 1.69 -53.94 -5.67
CA SER A 59 0.55 -54.67 -6.22
C SER A 59 -0.23 -55.40 -5.12
N GLY A 60 -1.49 -55.02 -4.92
CA GLY A 60 -2.56 -55.94 -4.49
C GLY A 60 -3.09 -55.81 -3.06
N VAL A 61 -4.02 -54.88 -2.83
CA VAL A 61 -5.27 -55.12 -2.07
C VAL A 61 -6.35 -54.17 -2.62
N SER A 62 -7.19 -54.66 -3.53
CA SER A 62 -8.40 -53.97 -4.00
C SER A 62 -9.61 -54.62 -3.35
N SER A 63 -10.21 -53.99 -2.34
CA SER A 63 -11.66 -54.00 -2.02
C SER A 63 -11.91 -53.55 -0.58
N LEU A 64 -12.27 -52.27 -0.42
CA LEU A 64 -13.22 -51.68 0.56
C LEU A 64 -12.98 -50.15 0.54
N LEU A 65 -13.92 -49.41 -0.05
CA LEU A 65 -13.99 -47.93 -0.21
C LEU A 65 -14.19 -47.18 1.14
N PRO A 66 -14.19 -45.81 1.23
CA PRO A 66 -13.81 -44.75 0.27
C PRO A 66 -12.90 -43.62 0.86
N ASN A 67 -12.40 -42.73 -0.02
CA ASN A 67 -12.01 -41.33 0.20
C ASN A 67 -11.11 -40.97 1.41
N GLU A 68 -9.79 -40.94 1.23
CA GLU A 68 -8.92 -39.91 1.82
C GLU A 68 -7.80 -39.59 0.83
N ASP A 69 -7.54 -38.29 0.62
CA ASP A 69 -6.47 -37.77 -0.21
C ASP A 69 -5.11 -38.21 0.33
N PHE A 70 -4.27 -38.70 -0.57
CA PHE A 70 -2.93 -39.19 -0.26
C PHE A 70 -1.93 -38.03 -0.40
N THR A 71 -1.59 -37.35 0.70
CA THR A 71 -0.46 -36.40 0.72
C THR A 71 0.80 -37.10 1.22
N VAL A 72 1.81 -37.18 0.35
CA VAL A 72 3.17 -37.58 0.71
C VAL A 72 3.83 -36.40 1.42
N GLU A 73 3.93 -36.43 2.75
CA GLU A 73 4.74 -35.46 3.50
C GLU A 73 6.23 -35.84 3.39
N THR A 74 7.00 -35.02 2.66
CA THR A 74 8.45 -34.92 2.80
C THR A 74 8.78 -33.55 3.35
N SER A 75 8.64 -33.36 4.67
CA SER A 75 9.10 -32.17 5.38
C SER A 75 10.11 -32.61 6.45
N SER A 76 11.36 -32.18 6.32
CA SER A 76 12.36 -32.23 7.38
C SER A 76 12.38 -30.87 8.08
N THR A 77 12.22 -30.84 9.41
CA THR A 77 12.40 -29.63 10.23
C THR A 77 13.87 -29.19 10.21
N VAL A 78 14.15 -27.89 10.03
CA VAL A 78 15.50 -27.33 10.19
C VAL A 78 15.71 -26.99 11.66
N THR A 79 16.58 -27.73 12.32
CA THR A 79 16.92 -27.50 13.74
C THR A 79 18.21 -26.70 13.93
N ASP A 80 18.99 -26.46 12.87
CA ASP A 80 20.24 -25.71 12.93
C ASP A 80 19.98 -24.20 12.86
N PHE A 81 20.44 -23.47 13.88
CA PHE A 81 20.37 -22.01 13.99
C PHE A 81 21.76 -21.46 14.32
N ASP A 82 22.04 -20.23 13.89
CA ASP A 82 23.32 -19.56 14.12
C ASP A 82 23.12 -18.23 14.86
N LEU A 83 23.86 -18.05 15.96
CA LEU A 83 23.87 -16.85 16.79
C LEU A 83 25.20 -16.10 16.75
N GLU A 84 26.22 -16.61 16.05
CA GLU A 84 27.56 -16.02 16.02
C GLU A 84 27.54 -14.61 15.42
N TRP A 85 26.70 -14.37 14.40
CA TRP A 85 26.51 -13.05 13.79
C TRP A 85 26.11 -11.96 14.80
N TYR A 86 25.35 -12.31 15.85
CA TYR A 86 24.95 -11.39 16.91
C TYR A 86 25.94 -11.40 18.08
N ASN A 87 26.28 -12.60 18.58
CA ASN A 87 27.09 -12.76 19.79
C ASN A 87 28.52 -12.22 19.64
N ASN A 88 29.07 -12.23 18.42
CA ASN A 88 30.40 -11.67 18.16
C ASN A 88 30.43 -10.14 18.21
N ASN A 89 29.27 -9.46 18.15
CA ASN A 89 29.20 -8.01 18.11
C ASN A 89 27.92 -7.44 18.74
N VAL A 90 27.60 -7.85 19.98
CA VAL A 90 26.34 -7.49 20.67
C VAL A 90 26.10 -5.98 20.84
N GLU A 91 27.16 -5.17 20.81
CA GLU A 91 27.12 -3.71 20.95
C GLU A 91 26.85 -2.99 19.61
N ALA A 92 26.78 -3.70 18.48
CA ALA A 92 26.48 -3.07 17.19
C ALA A 92 25.04 -2.54 17.13
N GLU A 93 24.88 -1.47 16.36
CA GLU A 93 23.58 -0.87 16.01
C GLU A 93 22.99 -1.51 14.75
N GLU A 94 23.83 -2.10 13.89
CA GLU A 94 23.40 -2.78 12.66
C GLU A 94 23.95 -4.21 12.60
N PHE A 95 23.13 -5.12 12.08
CA PHE A 95 23.47 -6.52 11.89
C PHE A 95 22.99 -7.01 10.53
N GLU A 96 23.64 -8.03 9.99
CA GLU A 96 23.34 -8.59 8.68
C GLU A 96 23.13 -10.11 8.77
N ILE A 97 22.09 -10.61 8.10
CA ILE A 97 21.70 -12.01 8.03
C ILE A 97 21.84 -12.47 6.57
N ASN A 98 22.67 -13.48 6.34
CA ASN A 98 23.02 -13.98 5.01
C ASN A 98 22.47 -15.38 4.73
N THR A 99 22.09 -16.12 5.78
CA THR A 99 21.67 -17.51 5.69
C THR A 99 20.39 -17.77 6.46
N VAL A 100 19.71 -18.86 6.11
CA VAL A 100 18.52 -19.32 6.85
C VAL A 100 18.87 -19.64 8.30
N ALA A 101 20.03 -20.24 8.58
CA ALA A 101 20.46 -20.55 9.95
C ALA A 101 20.61 -19.30 10.83
N GLU A 102 21.21 -18.23 10.28
CA GLU A 102 21.33 -16.93 10.97
C GLU A 102 19.95 -16.30 11.19
N PHE A 103 19.04 -16.40 10.20
CA PHE A 103 17.65 -15.94 10.34
C PHE A 103 16.91 -16.69 11.45
N LEU A 104 17.04 -18.01 11.51
CA LEU A 104 16.46 -18.81 12.59
C LEU A 104 17.10 -18.46 13.95
N GLY A 105 18.38 -18.09 13.98
CA GLY A 105 19.03 -17.55 15.15
C GLY A 105 18.47 -16.20 15.60
N PHE A 106 18.23 -15.28 14.66
CA PHE A 106 17.53 -14.02 14.89
C PHE A 106 16.16 -14.25 15.51
N VAL A 107 15.37 -15.13 14.90
CA VAL A 107 14.06 -15.55 15.41
C VAL A 107 14.19 -16.06 16.85
N ARG A 108 15.19 -16.88 17.19
CA ARG A 108 15.43 -17.33 18.58
C ARG A 108 15.86 -16.22 19.55
N LEU A 109 16.60 -15.20 19.09
CA LEU A 109 16.98 -14.05 19.92
C LEU A 109 15.77 -13.21 20.30
N THR A 110 14.87 -12.94 19.34
CA THR A 110 13.60 -12.22 19.61
C THR A 110 12.68 -12.97 20.59
N GLN A 111 12.88 -14.28 20.74
CA GLN A 111 12.11 -15.13 21.66
C GLN A 111 12.74 -15.29 23.05
N ASN A 112 13.93 -14.71 23.30
CA ASN A 112 14.73 -15.00 24.49
C ASN A 112 14.99 -16.51 24.70
N LYS A 113 14.98 -17.30 23.62
CA LYS A 113 15.20 -18.75 23.61
C LYS A 113 16.65 -19.14 23.30
N ALA A 114 17.51 -18.16 23.11
CA ALA A 114 18.95 -18.33 22.94
C ALA A 114 19.69 -18.75 24.23
N GLY A 115 18.98 -19.00 25.35
CA GLY A 115 19.59 -19.36 26.64
C GLY A 115 20.22 -18.18 27.37
N LEU A 116 19.79 -16.95 27.06
CA LEU A 116 20.26 -15.71 27.67
C LEU A 116 19.50 -15.42 28.99
N SER A 117 20.18 -14.83 29.97
CA SER A 117 19.60 -14.52 31.29
C SER A 117 18.69 -13.28 31.30
N THR A 118 18.70 -12.49 30.23
CA THR A 118 17.98 -11.20 30.09
C THR A 118 17.50 -11.05 28.66
N ALA A 119 16.27 -10.53 28.49
CA ALA A 119 15.73 -10.19 27.17
C ALA A 119 16.63 -9.15 26.47
N ILE A 120 16.77 -9.28 25.15
CA ILE A 120 17.51 -8.35 24.31
C ILE A 120 16.58 -7.19 23.94
N ASP A 121 17.10 -5.98 24.05
CA ASP A 121 16.47 -4.74 23.58
C ASP A 121 16.90 -4.46 22.14
N PHE A 122 15.95 -4.31 21.22
CA PHE A 122 16.21 -4.02 19.82
C PHE A 122 15.80 -2.60 19.41
N GLU A 123 15.39 -1.71 20.32
CA GLU A 123 14.80 -0.40 20.00
C GLU A 123 15.68 0.46 19.06
N ASP A 124 17.01 0.40 19.20
CA ASP A 124 17.98 1.13 18.37
C ASP A 124 18.76 0.23 17.40
N LYS A 125 18.31 -1.02 17.19
CA LYS A 125 19.02 -2.01 16.36
C LYS A 125 18.33 -2.19 15.00
N THR A 126 19.15 -2.26 13.95
CA THR A 126 18.72 -2.59 12.59
C THR A 126 19.24 -3.97 12.16
N ILE A 127 18.33 -4.85 11.77
CA ILE A 127 18.62 -6.17 11.22
C ILE A 127 18.42 -6.12 9.71
N LYS A 128 19.46 -6.42 8.94
CA LYS A 128 19.48 -6.36 7.47
C LYS A 128 19.58 -7.75 6.86
N LEU A 129 18.94 -7.97 5.72
CA LEU A 129 19.26 -9.13 4.90
C LEU A 129 20.44 -8.80 3.97
N GLY A 130 21.46 -9.65 3.96
CA GLY A 130 22.59 -9.59 3.04
C GLY A 130 22.42 -10.43 1.79
N ALA A 131 21.47 -11.38 1.80
CA ALA A 131 21.19 -12.28 0.69
C ALA A 131 19.72 -12.73 0.64
N ASP A 132 19.30 -13.24 -0.51
CA ASP A 132 18.05 -13.99 -0.62
C ASP A 132 18.12 -15.25 0.26
N LEU A 133 17.08 -15.49 1.05
CA LEU A 133 16.95 -16.64 1.94
C LEU A 133 15.95 -17.63 1.34
N ASP A 134 16.39 -18.81 0.96
CA ASP A 134 15.53 -19.89 0.47
C ASP A 134 15.36 -20.97 1.55
N PHE A 135 14.12 -21.14 2.02
CA PHE A 135 13.78 -22.13 3.05
C PHE A 135 13.53 -23.52 2.48
N GLU A 136 13.58 -23.72 1.16
CA GLU A 136 13.41 -25.03 0.51
C GLU A 136 12.12 -25.79 0.93
N ASN A 137 11.04 -25.06 1.25
CA ASN A 137 9.76 -25.57 1.79
C ASN A 137 9.83 -26.15 3.21
N VAL A 138 10.91 -25.86 3.95
CA VAL A 138 11.02 -26.18 5.36
C VAL A 138 9.98 -25.38 6.14
N SER A 139 9.27 -26.08 7.04
CA SER A 139 8.33 -25.44 7.95
C SER A 139 9.05 -24.76 9.12
N ILE A 140 8.75 -23.48 9.37
CA ILE A 140 9.28 -22.73 10.52
C ILE A 140 8.44 -22.91 11.80
N TYR A 141 7.31 -23.59 11.68
CA TYR A 141 6.44 -23.99 12.79
C TYR A 141 5.94 -25.43 12.55
N ASP A 142 6.05 -26.34 13.51
CA ASP A 142 5.47 -27.70 13.46
C ASP A 142 5.19 -28.23 14.88
N ASP A 143 3.91 -28.26 15.28
CA ASP A 143 3.49 -28.65 16.63
C ASP A 143 3.76 -30.13 16.97
N SER A 144 4.13 -30.95 15.98
CA SER A 144 4.53 -32.34 16.23
C SER A 144 5.94 -32.48 16.81
N ASP A 145 6.75 -31.41 16.79
CA ASP A 145 8.10 -31.35 17.33
C ASP A 145 8.14 -30.56 18.66
N SER A 146 8.79 -31.12 19.68
CA SER A 146 8.91 -30.49 21.01
C SER A 146 9.80 -29.23 21.05
N GLU A 147 10.34 -28.81 19.90
CA GLU A 147 11.24 -27.67 19.73
C GLU A 147 10.78 -26.75 18.58
N ASN A 148 9.53 -26.27 18.62
CA ASN A 148 9.06 -25.22 17.70
C ASN A 148 10.08 -24.06 17.62
N ILE A 149 10.48 -23.68 16.39
CA ILE A 149 11.43 -22.60 16.14
C ILE A 149 10.81 -21.23 16.44
N ILE A 150 9.48 -21.13 16.33
CA ILE A 150 8.70 -19.95 16.72
C ILE A 150 7.83 -20.25 17.94
N ASP A 151 8.15 -19.61 19.08
CA ASP A 151 7.30 -19.59 20.28
C ASP A 151 6.39 -18.36 20.24
N ASN A 152 5.17 -18.43 20.76
CA ASN A 152 4.24 -17.30 20.75
C ASN A 152 4.25 -16.46 22.03
N THR A 153 5.19 -16.73 22.93
CA THR A 153 5.50 -15.89 24.11
C THR A 153 6.36 -14.66 23.80
N ILE A 154 6.54 -14.33 22.51
CA ILE A 154 7.44 -13.29 21.97
C ILE A 154 7.20 -11.90 22.60
N ALA A 155 8.29 -11.15 22.76
CA ALA A 155 8.25 -9.70 22.95
C ALA A 155 8.24 -9.01 21.58
N VAL A 156 7.44 -7.96 21.41
CA VAL A 156 7.38 -7.13 20.19
C VAL A 156 8.80 -6.84 19.69
N PHE A 157 9.06 -7.04 18.39
CA PHE A 157 10.34 -6.62 17.80
C PHE A 157 10.29 -5.11 17.60
N ASP A 158 10.99 -4.40 18.49
CA ASP A 158 10.98 -2.95 18.62
C ASP A 158 12.07 -2.24 17.79
N GLY A 159 12.89 -3.00 17.06
CA GLY A 159 13.89 -2.50 16.12
C GLY A 159 13.42 -2.38 14.68
N THR A 160 14.38 -2.14 13.77
CA THR A 160 14.16 -2.08 12.32
C THR A 160 14.59 -3.38 11.64
N PHE A 161 13.74 -3.98 10.82
CA PHE A 161 14.11 -5.07 9.90
C PHE A 161 14.11 -4.55 8.46
N ASN A 162 15.25 -4.61 7.78
CA ASN A 162 15.41 -4.12 6.42
C ASN A 162 15.85 -5.25 5.49
N GLY A 163 14.95 -5.69 4.60
CA GLY A 163 15.27 -6.73 3.62
C GLY A 163 16.26 -6.27 2.54
N GLN A 164 16.55 -4.98 2.41
CA GLN A 164 17.43 -4.41 1.38
C GLN A 164 17.07 -4.81 -0.08
N GLY A 165 15.82 -5.22 -0.31
CA GLY A 165 15.34 -5.75 -1.59
C GLY A 165 15.51 -7.27 -1.76
N HIS A 166 16.11 -7.97 -0.78
CA HIS A 166 16.26 -9.41 -0.77
C HIS A 166 14.93 -10.15 -0.53
N LYS A 167 14.93 -11.40 -0.98
CA LYS A 167 13.76 -12.28 -0.94
C LYS A 167 13.86 -13.32 0.16
N ILE A 168 12.77 -13.55 0.88
CA ILE A 168 12.53 -14.79 1.64
C ILE A 168 11.66 -15.70 0.76
N LYS A 169 12.16 -16.90 0.43
CA LYS A 169 11.54 -17.83 -0.52
C LYS A 169 11.18 -19.17 0.11
N ASN A 170 10.18 -19.83 -0.47
CA ASN A 170 9.80 -21.22 -0.16
C ASN A 170 9.60 -21.46 1.34
N ILE A 171 9.03 -20.48 2.04
CA ILE A 171 8.79 -20.58 3.48
C ILE A 171 7.47 -21.30 3.74
N SER A 172 7.47 -22.23 4.70
CA SER A 172 6.29 -22.99 5.08
C SER A 172 5.88 -22.75 6.53
N PHE A 173 4.59 -22.65 6.78
CA PHE A 173 4.01 -22.57 8.13
C PHE A 173 3.04 -23.75 8.31
N LYS A 174 3.28 -24.62 9.30
CA LYS A 174 2.41 -25.76 9.62
C LYS A 174 1.98 -25.73 11.08
N TYR A 175 0.77 -25.25 11.37
CA TYR A 175 0.26 -25.20 12.74
C TYR A 175 -0.84 -26.23 12.94
N THR A 176 -0.77 -27.01 14.02
CA THR A 176 -1.90 -27.77 14.57
C THR A 176 -2.02 -27.38 16.02
N GLY A 177 -3.18 -26.94 16.53
CA GLY A 177 -3.25 -26.56 17.94
C GLY A 177 -4.63 -26.18 18.45
N ASN A 178 -4.72 -26.00 19.78
CA ASN A 178 -5.98 -25.94 20.52
C ASN A 178 -6.35 -24.54 21.09
N GLY A 179 -5.75 -23.46 20.59
CA GLY A 179 -6.06 -22.09 21.07
C GLY A 179 -5.11 -21.50 22.10
N GLU A 180 -3.98 -22.15 22.41
CA GLU A 180 -2.94 -21.57 23.29
C GLU A 180 -2.21 -20.36 22.66
N ILE A 181 -2.35 -20.18 21.35
CA ILE A 181 -1.65 -19.18 20.56
C ILE A 181 -2.68 -18.23 19.96
N SER A 182 -2.48 -16.93 20.11
CA SER A 182 -3.39 -15.91 19.58
C SER A 182 -2.98 -15.36 18.22
N SER A 183 -1.69 -15.44 17.85
CA SER A 183 -1.17 -14.89 16.58
C SER A 183 0.01 -15.71 16.05
N LEU A 184 0.13 -15.86 14.73
CA LEU A 184 1.28 -16.48 14.04
C LEU A 184 1.77 -15.63 12.87
N GLY A 185 3.05 -15.80 12.54
CA GLY A 185 3.76 -15.15 11.44
C GLY A 185 5.28 -15.15 11.68
N LEU A 186 6.04 -14.43 10.85
CA LEU A 186 7.46 -14.17 11.12
C LEU A 186 7.66 -13.30 12.37
N PHE A 187 6.76 -12.34 12.60
CA PHE A 187 6.74 -11.49 13.80
C PHE A 187 5.39 -11.62 14.53
N PRO A 188 5.08 -12.78 15.17
CA PRO A 188 3.75 -13.10 15.70
C PRO A 188 3.18 -12.05 16.66
N GLN A 189 4.03 -11.51 17.54
CA GLN A 189 3.62 -10.52 18.52
C GLN A 189 3.76 -9.09 17.99
N GLY A 190 4.48 -8.90 16.89
CA GLY A 190 4.48 -7.72 16.03
C GLY A 190 5.84 -7.08 15.80
N ILE A 191 5.92 -6.26 14.75
CA ILE A 191 7.11 -5.52 14.32
C ILE A 191 6.84 -4.00 14.31
N ARG A 192 7.83 -3.22 14.74
CA ARG A 192 7.78 -1.76 14.69
C ARG A 192 8.13 -1.23 13.30
N ASP A 193 9.33 -1.48 12.80
CA ASP A 193 9.77 -0.94 11.51
C ASP A 193 10.24 -2.04 10.55
N LEU A 194 9.59 -2.14 9.39
CA LEU A 194 9.89 -3.12 8.35
C LEU A 194 10.09 -2.44 7.00
N GLN A 195 11.18 -2.75 6.30
CA GLN A 195 11.56 -2.05 5.07
C GLN A 195 12.08 -3.00 3.98
N ASN A 196 11.74 -2.72 2.72
CA ASN A 196 12.36 -3.30 1.52
C ASN A 196 12.46 -4.83 1.53
N LEU A 197 11.38 -5.54 1.87
CA LEU A 197 11.37 -6.99 1.97
C LEU A 197 10.41 -7.59 0.95
N ILE A 198 10.87 -8.64 0.26
CA ILE A 198 10.03 -9.46 -0.62
C ILE A 198 9.90 -10.85 0.01
N VAL A 199 8.67 -11.32 0.19
CA VAL A 199 8.38 -12.72 0.52
C VAL A 199 7.72 -13.37 -0.68
N ASP A 200 8.29 -14.47 -1.16
CA ASP A 200 7.90 -15.12 -2.41
C ASP A 200 7.72 -16.62 -2.19
N THR A 201 6.67 -17.19 -2.76
CA THR A 201 6.43 -18.64 -2.76
C THR A 201 6.30 -19.18 -1.34
N SER A 202 5.15 -18.93 -0.71
CA SER A 202 4.89 -19.37 0.68
C SER A 202 3.78 -20.41 0.74
N SER A 203 3.93 -21.41 1.62
CA SER A 203 2.92 -22.43 1.88
C SER A 203 2.45 -22.35 3.33
N ILE A 204 1.17 -22.13 3.55
CA ILE A 204 0.59 -22.01 4.90
C ILE A 204 -0.44 -23.12 5.07
N ASN A 205 -0.27 -23.95 6.10
CA ASN A 205 -1.16 -25.06 6.45
C ASN A 205 -1.51 -24.96 7.94
N ILE A 206 -2.75 -24.60 8.25
CA ILE A 206 -3.21 -24.36 9.63
C ILE A 206 -4.35 -25.32 9.94
N ALA A 207 -4.27 -26.04 11.06
CA ALA A 207 -5.29 -26.90 11.64
C ALA A 207 -5.60 -26.40 13.06
N TYR A 208 -6.69 -25.66 13.22
CA TYR A 208 -7.02 -24.97 14.47
C TYR A 208 -8.25 -25.57 15.16
N SER A 209 -8.18 -25.78 16.47
CA SER A 209 -9.28 -26.30 17.30
C SER A 209 -9.30 -25.65 18.70
N GLY A 210 -9.72 -24.39 18.79
CA GLY A 210 -9.68 -23.63 20.05
C GLY A 210 -10.97 -22.91 20.39
N SER A 211 -10.98 -22.22 21.54
CA SER A 211 -12.12 -21.38 21.98
C SER A 211 -11.89 -19.88 21.77
N THR A 212 -10.67 -19.48 21.40
CA THR A 212 -10.25 -18.09 21.17
C THR A 212 -10.13 -17.79 19.69
N GLU A 213 -10.09 -16.50 19.34
CA GLU A 213 -9.74 -16.06 18.00
C GLU A 213 -8.24 -16.23 17.74
N PHE A 214 -7.92 -16.82 16.60
CA PHE A 214 -6.56 -17.07 16.15
C PHE A 214 -6.23 -16.19 14.95
N TYR A 215 -5.15 -15.44 15.02
CA TYR A 215 -4.75 -14.48 14.00
C TYR A 215 -3.54 -14.98 13.21
N PHE A 216 -3.59 -14.92 11.88
CA PHE A 216 -2.46 -15.27 11.04
C PHE A 216 -2.14 -14.17 10.04
N GLY A 217 -0.86 -13.86 9.93
CA GLY A 217 -0.30 -13.11 8.82
C GLY A 217 1.12 -13.57 8.57
N LEU A 218 1.55 -13.57 7.33
CA LEU A 218 2.87 -14.09 6.96
C LEU A 218 4.00 -13.36 7.70
N LEU A 219 3.83 -12.06 7.90
CA LEU A 219 4.72 -11.19 8.67
C LEU A 219 4.26 -10.98 10.12
N GLY A 220 3.15 -11.60 10.54
CA GLY A 220 2.56 -11.43 11.87
C GLY A 220 1.90 -10.06 12.03
N LYS A 221 2.07 -9.40 13.18
CA LYS A 221 1.44 -8.09 13.47
C LYS A 221 2.34 -6.92 13.08
N SER A 222 1.75 -5.76 12.80
CA SER A 222 2.48 -4.50 12.65
C SER A 222 1.99 -3.46 13.67
N PHE A 223 2.92 -2.76 14.32
CA PHE A 223 2.63 -1.62 15.20
C PHE A 223 3.29 -0.31 14.78
N GLY A 224 4.04 -0.32 13.68
CA GLY A 224 4.73 0.86 13.19
C GLY A 224 4.80 0.87 11.67
N ASN A 225 5.94 1.28 11.11
CA ASN A 225 6.03 1.55 9.69
C ASN A 225 6.42 0.30 8.90
N ALA A 226 5.68 0.00 7.84
CA ALA A 226 6.06 -0.99 6.85
C ALA A 226 6.15 -0.31 5.48
N LYS A 227 7.35 -0.27 4.92
CA LYS A 227 7.61 0.41 3.65
C LYS A 227 8.18 -0.57 2.65
N ASN A 228 7.68 -0.52 1.42
CA ASN A 228 8.26 -1.26 0.30
C ASN A 228 8.23 -2.79 0.52
N ILE A 229 7.06 -3.34 0.87
CA ILE A 229 6.91 -4.75 1.24
C ILE A 229 6.10 -5.48 0.17
N ALA A 230 6.59 -6.64 -0.24
CA ALA A 230 5.95 -7.49 -1.25
C ALA A 230 5.68 -8.88 -0.69
N VAL A 231 4.46 -9.40 -0.85
CA VAL A 231 4.16 -10.83 -0.65
C VAL A 231 3.63 -11.40 -1.96
N THR A 232 4.23 -12.48 -2.45
CA THR A 232 3.88 -13.05 -3.76
C THR A 232 3.81 -14.57 -3.74
N ASN A 233 2.94 -15.15 -4.58
CA ASN A 233 2.83 -16.59 -4.80
C ASN A 233 2.55 -17.39 -3.50
N THR A 234 1.58 -16.93 -2.72
CA THR A 234 1.24 -17.55 -1.43
C THR A 234 0.04 -18.48 -1.58
N THR A 235 0.16 -19.70 -1.05
CA THR A 235 -0.97 -20.62 -0.90
C THR A 235 -1.22 -20.89 0.58
N ALA A 236 -2.45 -20.71 1.03
CA ALA A 236 -2.87 -20.93 2.40
C ALA A 236 -4.05 -21.89 2.46
N THR A 237 -3.94 -22.93 3.29
CA THR A 237 -5.00 -23.89 3.60
C THR A 237 -5.26 -23.90 5.09
N VAL A 238 -6.50 -23.64 5.50
CA VAL A 238 -6.91 -23.52 6.91
C VAL A 238 -8.05 -24.47 7.21
N LEU A 239 -7.80 -25.48 8.04
CA LEU A 239 -8.80 -26.35 8.64
C LEU A 239 -9.14 -25.83 10.04
N THR A 240 -10.39 -25.43 10.25
CA THR A 240 -10.88 -24.98 11.56
C THR A 240 -11.86 -26.01 12.11
N GLU A 241 -11.46 -26.81 13.08
CA GLU A 241 -12.35 -27.79 13.73
C GLU A 241 -13.29 -27.11 14.74
N SER A 242 -12.77 -26.17 15.52
CA SER A 242 -13.51 -25.35 16.49
C SER A 242 -12.84 -23.99 16.69
N GLY A 243 -13.61 -22.98 17.10
CA GLY A 243 -13.12 -21.60 17.27
C GLY A 243 -13.16 -20.79 15.99
N THR A 244 -12.33 -19.75 15.93
CA THR A 244 -12.38 -18.71 14.89
C THR A 244 -10.98 -18.32 14.40
N VAL A 245 -10.79 -18.26 13.08
CA VAL A 245 -9.52 -17.82 12.46
C VAL A 245 -9.66 -16.50 11.70
N CYS A 246 -8.74 -15.58 11.94
CA CYS A 246 -8.52 -14.33 11.24
C CYS A 246 -7.27 -14.47 10.36
N PHE A 247 -7.32 -14.04 9.10
CA PHE A 247 -6.16 -14.17 8.21
C PHE A 247 -5.94 -12.94 7.34
N GLY A 248 -4.69 -12.47 7.31
CA GLY A 248 -4.23 -11.49 6.33
C GLY A 248 -3.04 -12.04 5.55
N GLY A 249 -3.02 -11.80 4.24
CA GLY A 249 -1.96 -12.33 3.38
C GLY A 249 -0.56 -11.80 3.73
N MET A 250 -0.46 -10.57 4.23
CA MET A 250 0.79 -9.97 4.68
C MET A 250 0.86 -9.87 6.21
N PHE A 251 -0.06 -9.13 6.82
CA PHE A 251 -0.13 -8.93 8.27
C PHE A 251 -1.40 -9.56 8.84
N SER A 252 -1.34 -10.08 10.06
CA SER A 252 -2.55 -10.47 10.76
C SER A 252 -3.33 -9.23 11.15
N THR A 253 -2.69 -8.33 11.88
CA THR A 253 -3.25 -7.05 12.30
C THR A 253 -2.25 -5.92 12.10
N ILE A 254 -2.76 -4.74 11.79
CA ILE A 254 -2.04 -3.47 11.80
C ILE A 254 -2.69 -2.64 12.90
N GLU A 255 -1.93 -2.27 13.94
CA GLU A 255 -2.49 -1.69 15.15
C GLU A 255 -1.73 -0.41 15.56
N GLY A 256 -2.44 0.56 16.13
CA GLY A 256 -1.81 1.74 16.74
C GLY A 256 -1.60 2.89 15.76
N VAL A 257 -0.39 3.44 15.74
CA VAL A 257 0.03 4.52 14.83
C VAL A 257 1.02 3.94 13.85
N ALA A 258 0.48 3.28 12.82
CA ALA A 258 1.24 2.52 11.84
C ALA A 258 1.04 3.10 10.44
N THR A 259 2.12 3.12 9.64
CA THR A 259 2.08 3.57 8.24
C THR A 259 2.56 2.45 7.34
N LEU A 260 1.71 2.03 6.40
CA LEU A 260 2.08 1.13 5.32
C LEU A 260 2.21 1.94 4.03
N GLU A 261 3.38 1.90 3.41
CA GLU A 261 3.67 2.64 2.18
C GLU A 261 4.26 1.71 1.11
N ASN A 262 3.67 1.69 -0.08
CA ASN A 262 4.13 0.86 -1.21
C ASN A 262 4.16 -0.65 -0.86
N CYS A 263 3.12 -1.13 -0.19
CA CYS A 263 3.00 -2.54 0.22
C CYS A 263 2.04 -3.28 -0.71
N PHE A 264 2.42 -4.46 -1.19
CA PHE A 264 1.60 -5.21 -2.14
C PHE A 264 1.56 -6.71 -1.89
N VAL A 265 0.42 -7.32 -2.20
CA VAL A 265 0.22 -8.77 -2.17
C VAL A 265 -0.28 -9.23 -3.52
N LYS A 266 0.41 -10.21 -4.12
CA LYS A 266 0.03 -10.78 -5.43
C LYS A 266 -0.10 -12.29 -5.39
N LYS A 267 -1.06 -12.84 -6.13
CA LYS A 267 -1.21 -14.29 -6.33
C LYS A 267 -1.34 -15.03 -5.00
N LEU A 268 -2.25 -14.58 -4.15
CA LEU A 268 -2.61 -15.25 -2.91
C LEU A 268 -3.81 -16.16 -3.17
N THR A 269 -3.65 -17.45 -2.89
CA THR A 269 -4.76 -18.40 -2.84
C THR A 269 -4.98 -18.83 -1.40
N PHE A 270 -6.20 -18.65 -0.89
CA PHE A 270 -6.58 -19.05 0.46
C PHE A 270 -7.78 -20.00 0.38
N THR A 271 -7.70 -21.13 1.08
CA THR A 271 -8.79 -22.09 1.21
C THR A 271 -9.07 -22.37 2.69
N SER A 272 -10.33 -22.26 3.13
CA SER A 272 -10.73 -22.70 4.47
C SER A 272 -11.74 -23.84 4.44
N SER A 273 -11.74 -24.65 5.50
CA SER A 273 -12.70 -25.73 5.72
C SER A 273 -12.86 -26.06 7.21
N GLY A 274 -13.82 -26.94 7.54
CA GLY A 274 -14.01 -27.47 8.90
C GLY A 274 -15.29 -26.99 9.59
N ALA A 275 -15.45 -27.39 10.86
CA ALA A 275 -16.66 -27.13 11.64
C ALA A 275 -16.65 -25.78 12.38
N GLY A 276 -15.48 -25.20 12.64
CA GLY A 276 -15.33 -23.84 13.19
C GLY A 276 -15.47 -22.74 12.13
N ASN A 277 -15.20 -21.50 12.52
CA ASN A 277 -15.48 -20.31 11.72
C ASN A 277 -14.18 -19.62 11.26
N THR A 278 -14.28 -18.79 10.22
CA THR A 278 -13.31 -17.71 10.00
C THR A 278 -13.98 -16.36 10.32
N ASN A 279 -13.23 -15.38 10.83
CA ASN A 279 -13.79 -14.06 11.14
C ASN A 279 -13.54 -13.13 9.95
N PHE A 280 -12.43 -12.39 9.98
CA PHE A 280 -12.07 -11.41 8.96
C PHE A 280 -10.89 -11.87 8.10
N LEU A 281 -11.03 -11.72 6.80
CA LEU A 281 -10.02 -12.06 5.79
C LEU A 281 -9.65 -10.83 4.96
N GLY A 282 -8.35 -10.64 4.71
CA GLY A 282 -7.85 -9.59 3.83
C GLY A 282 -6.58 -9.95 3.07
N GLY A 283 -6.39 -9.36 1.89
CA GLY A 283 -5.17 -9.57 1.10
C GLY A 283 -3.93 -9.03 1.81
N ILE A 284 -3.95 -7.79 2.28
CA ILE A 284 -2.89 -7.20 3.09
C ILE A 284 -3.05 -7.60 4.55
N ALA A 285 -4.21 -7.32 5.16
CA ALA A 285 -4.41 -7.53 6.59
C ALA A 285 -5.80 -8.06 6.93
N SER A 286 -5.89 -8.91 7.97
CA SER A 286 -7.21 -9.25 8.53
C SER A 286 -7.84 -8.00 9.16
N HIS A 287 -7.03 -7.24 9.89
CA HIS A 287 -7.50 -6.03 10.58
C HIS A 287 -6.54 -4.85 10.45
N ALA A 288 -7.10 -3.64 10.37
CA ALA A 288 -6.39 -2.37 10.50
C ALA A 288 -7.10 -1.50 11.54
N TYR A 289 -6.45 -1.28 12.68
CA TYR A 289 -7.01 -0.61 13.85
C TYR A 289 -6.15 0.58 14.28
N GLY A 290 -6.69 1.79 14.13
CA GLY A 290 -6.11 2.99 14.69
C GLY A 290 -6.17 3.03 16.22
N SER A 291 -5.58 4.08 16.79
CA SER A 291 -5.64 4.36 18.22
C SER A 291 -6.12 5.78 18.50
N SER A 292 -6.50 6.05 19.74
CA SER A 292 -6.78 7.42 20.22
C SER A 292 -5.64 8.44 19.99
N ARG A 293 -4.41 7.99 19.71
CA ARG A 293 -3.24 8.83 19.47
C ARG A 293 -2.98 9.13 17.98
N GLY A 294 -3.71 8.50 17.08
CA GLY A 294 -3.51 8.55 15.64
C GLY A 294 -3.99 7.26 14.97
N GLY A 295 -4.44 7.38 13.72
CA GLY A 295 -4.96 6.27 12.93
C GLY A 295 -3.88 5.50 12.17
N VAL A 296 -4.27 4.36 11.61
CA VAL A 296 -3.47 3.60 10.64
C VAL A 296 -3.49 4.31 9.29
N GLN A 297 -2.36 4.39 8.59
CA GLN A 297 -2.27 4.96 7.25
C GLN A 297 -1.79 3.90 6.27
N ILE A 298 -2.53 3.67 5.19
CA ILE A 298 -2.18 2.72 4.14
C ILE A 298 -2.15 3.48 2.81
N VAL A 299 -0.95 3.59 2.23
CA VAL A 299 -0.68 4.48 1.10
C VAL A 299 -0.02 3.70 -0.04
N ASN A 300 -0.45 3.96 -1.28
CA ASN A 300 0.13 3.37 -2.49
C ASN A 300 0.21 1.83 -2.45
N SER A 301 -0.75 1.19 -1.78
CA SER A 301 -0.70 -0.24 -1.48
C SER A 301 -1.81 -0.98 -2.22
N TYR A 302 -1.50 -2.17 -2.73
CA TYR A 302 -2.45 -2.85 -3.62
C TYR A 302 -2.42 -4.37 -3.51
N THR A 303 -3.54 -4.99 -3.87
CA THR A 303 -3.65 -6.45 -4.01
C THR A 303 -4.02 -6.84 -5.44
N GLU A 304 -3.43 -7.92 -5.92
CA GLU A 304 -3.62 -8.39 -7.29
C GLU A 304 -3.72 -9.93 -7.32
N ASP A 305 -4.66 -10.47 -8.10
CA ASP A 305 -4.84 -11.92 -8.27
C ASP A 305 -5.04 -12.65 -6.93
N ILE A 306 -6.02 -12.23 -6.15
CA ILE A 306 -6.33 -12.84 -4.84
C ILE A 306 -7.55 -13.75 -4.98
N SER A 307 -7.45 -14.98 -4.48
CA SER A 307 -8.52 -15.97 -4.49
C SER A 307 -8.79 -16.51 -3.10
N PHE A 308 -9.93 -16.15 -2.51
CA PHE A 308 -10.43 -16.72 -1.26
C PHE A 308 -11.55 -17.73 -1.56
N THR A 309 -11.35 -19.00 -1.17
CA THR A 309 -12.33 -20.09 -1.32
C THR A 309 -12.67 -20.69 0.03
N LEU A 310 -13.92 -20.58 0.47
CA LEU A 310 -14.30 -20.89 1.85
C LEU A 310 -15.36 -21.99 1.92
N ASN A 311 -15.15 -22.98 2.78
CA ASN A 311 -16.10 -24.07 3.02
C ASN A 311 -16.72 -24.05 4.43
N ASN A 312 -16.39 -23.04 5.26
CA ASN A 312 -16.90 -22.85 6.61
C ASN A 312 -17.48 -21.43 6.81
N ALA A 313 -18.16 -21.20 7.93
CA ALA A 313 -18.84 -19.93 8.18
C ALA A 313 -17.81 -18.81 8.29
N THR A 314 -18.10 -17.66 7.69
CA THR A 314 -17.17 -16.53 7.67
C THR A 314 -17.89 -15.24 7.97
N TYR A 315 -17.33 -14.42 8.84
CA TYR A 315 -17.96 -13.16 9.19
C TYR A 315 -17.68 -12.05 8.16
N GLY A 316 -16.43 -11.87 7.73
CA GLY A 316 -16.02 -10.77 6.85
C GLY A 316 -14.93 -11.12 5.85
N LEU A 317 -15.13 -10.74 4.59
CA LEU A 317 -14.16 -10.88 3.49
C LEU A 317 -13.88 -9.56 2.78
N GLY A 318 -12.60 -9.17 2.73
CA GLY A 318 -12.12 -8.02 1.97
C GLY A 318 -10.98 -8.38 1.03
N GLY A 319 -10.92 -7.77 -0.15
CA GLY A 319 -9.80 -7.97 -1.09
C GLY A 319 -8.48 -7.35 -0.61
N LEU A 320 -8.53 -6.21 0.09
CA LEU A 320 -7.38 -5.52 0.69
C LEU A 320 -7.29 -5.82 2.19
N VAL A 321 -8.36 -5.52 2.93
CA VAL A 321 -8.42 -5.62 4.39
C VAL A 321 -9.73 -6.24 4.85
N GLY A 322 -9.71 -7.09 5.88
CA GLY A 322 -10.95 -7.64 6.42
C GLY A 322 -11.78 -6.56 7.12
N PHE A 323 -11.29 -6.05 8.25
CA PHE A 323 -11.95 -4.99 9.01
C PHE A 323 -11.02 -3.80 9.26
N SER A 324 -11.53 -2.60 9.01
CA SER A 324 -10.85 -1.34 9.21
C SER A 324 -11.58 -0.47 10.24
N GLU A 325 -10.85 0.05 11.23
CA GLU A 325 -11.34 1.06 12.16
C GLU A 325 -10.28 2.15 12.39
N GLN A 326 -10.66 3.44 12.35
CA GLN A 326 -9.73 4.56 12.59
C GLN A 326 -8.50 4.51 11.65
N ALA A 327 -8.72 4.28 10.36
CA ALA A 327 -7.66 4.18 9.36
C ALA A 327 -7.88 5.16 8.20
N SER A 328 -6.83 5.35 7.41
CA SER A 328 -6.88 6.13 6.17
C SER A 328 -6.21 5.37 5.04
N TYR A 329 -6.83 5.41 3.86
CA TYR A 329 -6.36 4.77 2.65
C TYR A 329 -6.17 5.82 1.57
N THR A 330 -5.00 5.85 0.94
CA THR A 330 -4.70 6.80 -0.13
C THR A 330 -4.05 6.07 -1.30
N ASN A 331 -4.67 6.17 -2.47
CA ASN A 331 -4.17 5.55 -3.70
C ASN A 331 -3.96 4.02 -3.53
N CYS A 332 -4.96 3.34 -2.96
CA CYS A 332 -4.95 1.90 -2.75
C CYS A 332 -5.84 1.19 -3.76
N GLU A 333 -5.42 0.02 -4.25
CA GLU A 333 -6.11 -0.68 -5.33
C GLU A 333 -6.26 -2.18 -5.06
N THR A 334 -7.40 -2.75 -5.40
CA THR A 334 -7.59 -4.20 -5.50
C THR A 334 -7.98 -4.58 -6.92
N THR A 335 -7.27 -5.55 -7.51
CA THR A 335 -7.49 -5.94 -8.91
C THR A 335 -7.50 -7.47 -9.04
N ASN A 336 -8.44 -8.01 -9.83
CA ASN A 336 -8.60 -9.45 -10.06
C ASN A 336 -8.83 -10.23 -8.74
N ILE A 337 -9.87 -9.87 -8.00
CA ILE A 337 -10.21 -10.49 -6.72
C ILE A 337 -11.34 -11.51 -6.93
N SER A 338 -11.15 -12.74 -6.47
CA SER A 338 -12.14 -13.81 -6.51
C SER A 338 -12.50 -14.27 -5.09
N LEU A 339 -13.74 -14.04 -4.68
CA LEU A 339 -14.28 -14.36 -3.36
C LEU A 339 -15.38 -15.42 -3.51
N ILE A 340 -15.14 -16.65 -3.09
CA ILE A 340 -16.02 -17.80 -3.35
C ILE A 340 -16.39 -18.50 -2.04
N SER A 341 -17.69 -18.58 -1.73
CA SER A 341 -18.25 -19.52 -0.73
C SER A 341 -18.71 -20.80 -1.41
N MET A 342 -18.31 -21.94 -0.86
CA MET A 342 -18.68 -23.28 -1.31
C MET A 342 -19.58 -24.03 -0.32
N SER A 343 -19.85 -23.45 0.86
CA SER A 343 -20.62 -24.10 1.92
C SER A 343 -22.13 -23.96 1.72
N GLU A 344 -22.85 -25.08 1.80
CA GLU A 344 -24.32 -25.10 1.67
C GLU A 344 -25.05 -24.74 2.98
N GLU A 345 -24.37 -24.81 4.14
CA GLU A 345 -24.95 -24.56 5.48
C GLU A 345 -24.33 -23.37 6.25
N LYS A 346 -23.16 -22.86 5.83
CA LYS A 346 -22.36 -21.90 6.61
C LYS A 346 -21.80 -20.77 5.74
N GLN A 347 -22.40 -19.59 5.81
CA GLN A 347 -22.24 -18.54 4.78
C GLN A 347 -21.56 -17.26 5.29
N PHE A 348 -21.30 -16.33 4.37
CA PHE A 348 -20.62 -15.05 4.61
C PHE A 348 -21.56 -13.99 5.16
N CYS A 349 -21.19 -13.30 6.24
CA CYS A 349 -21.98 -12.16 6.72
C CYS A 349 -21.70 -10.89 5.91
N LEU A 350 -20.42 -10.51 5.73
CA LEU A 350 -19.98 -9.26 5.10
C LEU A 350 -18.95 -9.52 4.00
N VAL A 351 -19.14 -9.00 2.78
CA VAL A 351 -18.20 -9.20 1.67
C VAL A 351 -17.98 -7.93 0.86
N GLY A 352 -16.71 -7.54 0.65
CA GLY A 352 -16.32 -6.43 -0.21
C GLY A 352 -15.06 -6.70 -1.03
N GLY A 353 -15.01 -6.19 -2.27
CA GLY A 353 -13.82 -6.31 -3.13
C GLY A 353 -12.60 -5.52 -2.61
N PHE A 354 -12.82 -4.51 -1.78
CA PHE A 354 -11.78 -3.74 -1.10
C PHE A 354 -11.70 -4.11 0.39
N ALA A 355 -12.81 -3.98 1.13
CA ALA A 355 -12.85 -4.33 2.55
C ALA A 355 -14.15 -5.01 2.97
N ALA A 356 -14.12 -5.89 3.97
CA ALA A 356 -15.37 -6.47 4.48
C ALA A 356 -16.16 -5.43 5.28
N LYS A 357 -15.48 -4.68 6.15
CA LYS A 357 -16.09 -3.67 7.01
C LYS A 357 -15.16 -2.48 7.22
N VAL A 358 -15.72 -1.27 7.22
CA VAL A 358 -14.98 -0.03 7.45
C VAL A 358 -15.73 0.88 8.42
N ASP A 359 -15.06 1.30 9.48
CA ASP A 359 -15.56 2.19 10.52
C ASP A 359 -14.58 3.35 10.78
N SER A 360 -15.07 4.57 11.01
CA SER A 360 -14.23 5.73 11.41
C SER A 360 -13.02 5.96 10.49
N SER A 361 -13.16 5.74 9.18
CA SER A 361 -12.02 5.71 8.25
C SER A 361 -12.23 6.56 7.00
N ASP A 362 -11.12 7.03 6.43
CA ASP A 362 -11.09 7.90 5.24
C ASP A 362 -10.43 7.19 4.05
N LEU A 363 -11.08 7.21 2.89
CA LEU A 363 -10.59 6.56 1.68
C LEU A 363 -10.52 7.58 0.54
N VAL A 364 -9.32 7.77 -0.02
CA VAL A 364 -9.05 8.75 -1.08
C VAL A 364 -8.35 8.06 -2.25
N ASP A 365 -8.87 8.28 -3.46
CA ASP A 365 -8.32 7.74 -4.72
C ASP A 365 -8.16 6.20 -4.71
N CYS A 366 -9.09 5.49 -4.05
CA CYS A 366 -9.02 4.03 -3.91
C CYS A 366 -9.85 3.30 -4.97
N LYS A 367 -9.42 2.11 -5.39
CA LYS A 367 -10.06 1.36 -6.49
C LYS A 367 -10.28 -0.11 -6.18
N ALA A 368 -11.37 -0.68 -6.69
CA ALA A 368 -11.60 -2.12 -6.76
C ALA A 368 -12.05 -2.50 -8.18
N ILE A 369 -11.26 -3.29 -8.88
CA ILE A 369 -11.43 -3.58 -10.31
C ILE A 369 -11.44 -5.10 -10.54
N ASN A 370 -12.36 -5.57 -11.39
CA ASN A 370 -12.49 -6.98 -11.76
C ASN A 370 -12.68 -7.88 -10.53
N ILE A 371 -13.78 -7.64 -9.82
CA ILE A 371 -14.13 -8.34 -8.58
C ILE A 371 -15.19 -9.40 -8.90
N THR A 372 -14.91 -10.66 -8.58
CA THR A 372 -15.86 -11.77 -8.71
C THR A 372 -16.24 -12.28 -7.34
N ILE A 373 -17.53 -12.19 -7.00
CA ILE A 373 -18.09 -12.70 -5.75
C ILE A 373 -19.08 -13.80 -6.07
N LYS A 374 -18.91 -14.99 -5.49
CA LYS A 374 -19.82 -16.13 -5.66
C LYS A 374 -20.26 -16.71 -4.32
N ASN A 375 -21.56 -16.83 -4.11
CA ASN A 375 -22.14 -17.49 -2.94
C ASN A 375 -23.25 -18.46 -3.38
N LYS A 376 -23.29 -19.68 -2.83
CA LYS A 376 -24.23 -20.75 -3.23
C LYS A 376 -25.09 -21.22 -2.04
N PRO A 377 -26.20 -20.55 -1.69
CA PRO A 377 -27.12 -21.05 -0.66
C PRO A 377 -28.11 -22.08 -1.22
N THR A 378 -28.57 -23.01 -0.37
CA THR A 378 -29.58 -24.03 -0.73
C THR A 378 -30.93 -23.91 -0.02
N GLN A 379 -31.12 -23.13 1.05
CA GLN A 379 -32.44 -22.79 1.64
C GLN A 379 -32.38 -21.45 2.41
N GLU A 380 -33.53 -20.83 2.70
CA GLU A 380 -33.71 -19.56 3.43
C GLU A 380 -32.80 -19.46 4.67
N VAL A 381 -31.77 -18.59 4.65
CA VAL A 381 -30.95 -18.25 5.82
C VAL A 381 -30.59 -16.75 5.80
N ASP A 382 -30.31 -16.27 7.01
CA ASP A 382 -30.09 -14.94 7.60
C ASP A 382 -29.33 -13.86 6.79
N VAL A 383 -29.39 -12.62 7.28
CA VAL A 383 -28.91 -11.37 6.66
C VAL A 383 -27.46 -11.46 6.15
N TYR A 384 -27.26 -11.15 4.86
CA TYR A 384 -25.95 -11.15 4.19
C TYR A 384 -25.76 -9.84 3.42
N ASP A 385 -24.62 -9.18 3.63
CA ASP A 385 -24.30 -7.87 3.07
C ASP A 385 -23.09 -7.94 2.12
N ILE A 386 -23.34 -7.75 0.83
CA ILE A 386 -22.34 -7.89 -0.23
C ILE A 386 -22.25 -6.59 -1.03
N GLY A 387 -21.05 -5.99 -1.08
CA GLY A 387 -20.74 -4.88 -1.97
C GLY A 387 -19.56 -5.16 -2.88
N GLY A 388 -19.49 -4.46 -4.02
CA GLY A 388 -18.31 -4.52 -4.90
C GLY A 388 -17.06 -3.88 -4.28
N PHE A 389 -17.24 -2.85 -3.44
CA PHE A 389 -16.16 -2.23 -2.66
C PHE A 389 -16.14 -2.73 -1.22
N LEU A 390 -17.27 -2.57 -0.50
CA LEU A 390 -17.37 -2.81 0.94
C LEU A 390 -18.50 -3.78 1.28
N GLY A 391 -18.32 -4.62 2.29
CA GLY A 391 -19.44 -5.35 2.88
C GLY A 391 -20.35 -4.42 3.69
N ALA A 392 -19.79 -3.75 4.70
CA ALA A 392 -20.55 -2.85 5.58
C ALA A 392 -19.80 -1.60 6.07
N ILE A 393 -20.59 -0.59 6.50
CA ILE A 393 -20.13 0.65 7.13
C ILE A 393 -20.99 0.91 8.39
N ASN A 394 -20.39 1.01 9.59
CA ASN A 394 -21.18 1.17 10.83
C ASN A 394 -20.86 2.44 11.61
N LYS A 395 -19.85 3.21 11.18
CA LYS A 395 -19.42 4.47 11.82
C LYS A 395 -19.11 5.52 10.77
N SER A 396 -19.00 6.77 11.21
CA SER A 396 -18.67 7.92 10.36
C SER A 396 -17.47 7.64 9.44
N CYS A 397 -17.60 7.84 8.13
CA CYS A 397 -16.53 7.57 7.15
C CYS A 397 -16.57 8.58 6.00
N SER A 398 -15.43 8.78 5.33
CA SER A 398 -15.38 9.60 4.10
C SER A 398 -14.76 8.83 2.93
N PHE A 399 -15.34 9.00 1.76
CA PHE A 399 -14.89 8.39 0.51
C PHE A 399 -14.77 9.47 -0.55
N THR A 400 -13.57 9.67 -1.09
CA THR A 400 -13.29 10.66 -2.14
C THR A 400 -12.63 9.98 -3.33
N ASN A 401 -13.15 10.21 -4.54
CA ASN A 401 -12.62 9.66 -5.80
C ASN A 401 -12.46 8.12 -5.79
N CYS A 402 -13.32 7.40 -5.07
CA CYS A 402 -13.23 5.93 -5.00
C CYS A 402 -14.00 5.29 -6.15
N VAL A 403 -13.38 4.32 -6.83
CA VAL A 403 -13.93 3.70 -8.04
C VAL A 403 -14.05 2.19 -7.89
N VAL A 404 -15.21 1.67 -8.25
CA VAL A 404 -15.48 0.26 -8.39
C VAL A 404 -15.80 -0.01 -9.85
N ASP A 405 -15.15 -1.00 -10.46
CA ASP A 405 -15.40 -1.34 -11.87
C ASP A 405 -15.28 -2.84 -12.12
N GLU A 406 -16.00 -3.32 -13.13
CA GLU A 406 -16.04 -4.72 -13.56
C GLU A 406 -16.37 -5.70 -12.43
N VAL A 407 -17.44 -5.42 -11.66
CA VAL A 407 -17.86 -6.28 -10.55
C VAL A 407 -18.91 -7.28 -10.99
N LYS A 408 -18.63 -8.56 -10.73
CA LYS A 408 -19.55 -9.66 -10.96
C LYS A 408 -19.95 -10.34 -9.66
N ILE A 409 -21.24 -10.29 -9.34
CA ILE A 409 -21.79 -10.91 -8.11
C ILE A 409 -22.78 -12.00 -8.51
N GLU A 410 -22.43 -13.25 -8.22
CA GLU A 410 -23.31 -14.42 -8.35
C GLU A 410 -23.62 -14.95 -6.94
N ALA A 411 -24.54 -14.30 -6.23
CA ALA A 411 -24.85 -14.60 -4.84
C ALA A 411 -26.35 -14.49 -4.56
N ASP A 412 -26.81 -15.22 -3.54
CA ASP A 412 -28.09 -15.00 -2.90
C ASP A 412 -27.80 -14.49 -1.48
N ALA A 413 -28.24 -13.26 -1.22
CA ALA A 413 -27.89 -12.42 -0.09
C ALA A 413 -29.04 -11.45 0.22
N SER A 414 -29.05 -10.89 1.43
CA SER A 414 -30.11 -9.96 1.86
C SER A 414 -29.92 -8.57 1.30
N ASN A 415 -28.67 -8.08 1.26
CA ASN A 415 -28.31 -6.82 0.63
C ASN A 415 -27.16 -7.06 -0.37
N VAL A 416 -27.36 -6.63 -1.61
CA VAL A 416 -26.36 -6.70 -2.68
C VAL A 416 -26.29 -5.36 -3.40
N ALA A 417 -25.09 -4.78 -3.47
CA ALA A 417 -24.87 -3.50 -4.10
C ALA A 417 -23.50 -3.41 -4.80
N GLY A 418 -23.31 -2.38 -5.64
CA GLY A 418 -22.07 -2.16 -6.37
C GLY A 418 -20.99 -1.52 -5.53
N PHE A 419 -21.31 -0.60 -4.63
CA PHE A 419 -20.33 0.03 -3.75
C PHE A 419 -20.29 -0.67 -2.39
N TYR A 420 -21.33 -0.53 -1.57
CA TYR A 420 -21.37 -1.13 -0.22
C TYR A 420 -22.65 -1.92 0.06
N GLY A 421 -22.52 -3.08 0.73
CA GLY A 421 -23.62 -3.99 1.00
C GLY A 421 -24.65 -3.47 2.01
N ASN A 422 -24.22 -2.95 3.16
CA ASN A 422 -25.12 -2.41 4.18
C ASN A 422 -24.46 -1.28 4.98
N ALA A 423 -25.26 -0.44 5.62
CA ALA A 423 -24.75 0.60 6.51
C ALA A 423 -25.56 0.70 7.80
N GLU A 424 -24.99 0.20 8.90
CA GLU A 424 -25.61 0.21 10.24
C GLU A 424 -25.10 1.38 11.09
N ALA A 425 -25.00 2.56 10.48
CA ALA A 425 -24.52 3.76 11.16
C ALA A 425 -25.61 4.34 12.07
N ASP A 426 -25.23 4.81 13.26
CA ASP A 426 -26.16 5.47 14.18
C ASP A 426 -26.62 6.82 13.59
N SER A 427 -27.78 7.34 13.99
CA SER A 427 -28.31 8.65 13.52
C SER A 427 -27.40 9.88 13.70
N THR A 428 -26.28 9.74 14.44
CA THR A 428 -25.27 10.79 14.63
C THR A 428 -24.01 10.59 13.77
N ASP A 429 -23.84 9.42 13.17
CA ASP A 429 -22.71 9.10 12.32
C ASP A 429 -22.90 9.76 10.94
N GLU A 430 -21.83 10.37 10.43
CA GLU A 430 -21.81 11.07 9.15
C GLU A 430 -20.98 10.28 8.13
N ILE A 431 -21.60 9.89 7.02
CA ILE A 431 -20.97 9.12 5.96
C ILE A 431 -21.02 9.95 4.67
N SER A 432 -19.86 10.23 4.09
CA SER A 432 -19.75 11.09 2.90
C SER A 432 -19.09 10.37 1.73
N PHE A 433 -19.65 10.56 0.54
CA PHE A 433 -19.13 10.08 -0.73
C PHE A 433 -19.02 11.27 -1.69
N GLU A 434 -17.80 11.56 -2.15
CA GLU A 434 -17.52 12.61 -3.13
C GLU A 434 -16.80 12.04 -4.35
N ASN A 435 -17.38 12.21 -5.54
CA ASN A 435 -16.86 11.71 -6.82
C ASN A 435 -16.62 10.18 -6.86
N CYS A 436 -17.44 9.41 -6.14
CA CYS A 436 -17.33 7.94 -6.12
C CYS A 436 -18.18 7.29 -7.21
N SER A 437 -17.67 6.24 -7.86
CA SER A 437 -18.33 5.57 -8.97
C SER A 437 -18.37 4.06 -8.81
N ALA A 438 -19.50 3.43 -9.17
CA ALA A 438 -19.62 1.98 -9.29
C ALA A 438 -20.06 1.61 -10.72
N LEU A 439 -19.14 1.09 -11.52
CA LEU A 439 -19.29 0.91 -12.97
C LEU A 439 -19.27 -0.57 -13.35
N THR A 440 -19.82 -0.87 -14.53
CA THR A 440 -19.82 -2.23 -15.13
C THR A 440 -20.24 -3.33 -14.16
N LEU A 441 -21.34 -3.11 -13.45
CA LEU A 441 -21.87 -4.09 -12.49
C LEU A 441 -22.64 -5.20 -13.21
N ASP A 442 -22.38 -6.47 -12.88
CA ASP A 442 -23.14 -7.63 -13.36
C ASP A 442 -23.60 -8.47 -12.16
N PHE A 443 -24.85 -8.27 -11.74
CA PHE A 443 -25.43 -8.98 -10.60
C PHE A 443 -26.36 -10.07 -11.07
N GLN A 444 -26.10 -11.30 -10.62
CA GLN A 444 -26.98 -12.45 -10.78
C GLN A 444 -27.47 -12.86 -9.39
N ALA A 445 -28.59 -12.25 -8.97
CA ALA A 445 -29.20 -12.53 -7.67
C ALA A 445 -30.25 -13.64 -7.80
N VAL A 446 -30.17 -14.64 -6.91
CA VAL A 446 -31.11 -15.78 -6.86
C VAL A 446 -32.12 -15.62 -5.70
N GLY A 447 -31.96 -14.59 -4.84
CA GLY A 447 -32.59 -14.39 -3.52
C GLY A 447 -33.74 -13.39 -3.37
N ASN A 448 -34.38 -13.43 -2.19
CA ASN A 448 -35.68 -12.82 -1.85
C ASN A 448 -35.73 -11.27 -1.81
N TYR A 449 -34.60 -10.57 -1.67
CA TYR A 449 -34.56 -9.10 -1.59
C TYR A 449 -33.34 -8.52 -2.32
N ILE A 450 -33.58 -7.61 -3.27
CA ILE A 450 -32.56 -6.62 -3.66
C ILE A 450 -33.01 -5.33 -2.98
N THR A 451 -32.60 -5.13 -1.73
CA THR A 451 -32.87 -3.94 -0.93
C THR A 451 -31.69 -2.98 -1.03
N GLY A 452 -31.93 -1.82 -1.62
CA GLY A 452 -30.95 -0.74 -1.63
C GLY A 452 -31.63 0.59 -1.87
N ASN A 453 -31.38 1.53 -0.96
CA ASN A 453 -31.53 2.94 -1.26
C ASN A 453 -30.49 3.27 -2.34
N TRP A 454 -30.89 3.92 -3.43
CA TRP A 454 -30.06 4.22 -4.60
C TRP A 454 -29.54 2.96 -5.33
N SER A 455 -30.47 2.30 -6.05
CA SER A 455 -30.31 0.96 -6.61
C SER A 455 -28.99 0.77 -7.37
N GLY A 456 -28.14 -0.11 -6.85
CA GLY A 456 -26.86 -0.48 -7.45
C GLY A 456 -25.63 0.21 -6.84
N PHE A 457 -25.77 1.28 -6.05
CA PHE A 457 -24.65 1.86 -5.31
C PHE A 457 -24.60 1.37 -3.86
N ALA A 458 -25.72 1.46 -3.14
CA ALA A 458 -25.86 1.13 -1.73
C ALA A 458 -26.90 0.02 -1.47
N GLY A 459 -26.74 -0.74 -0.39
CA GLY A 459 -27.71 -1.71 0.11
C GLY A 459 -28.12 -1.45 1.56
N GLY A 460 -29.25 -2.01 2.01
CA GLY A 460 -29.70 -1.97 3.41
C GLY A 460 -30.45 -0.70 3.87
N ASN A 461 -30.69 -0.61 5.19
CA ASN A 461 -31.38 0.49 5.86
C ASN A 461 -30.37 1.54 6.33
N GLU A 462 -30.51 2.78 5.86
CA GLU A 462 -29.65 3.90 6.25
C GLU A 462 -30.24 4.64 7.47
N GLU A 463 -29.71 4.39 8.68
CA GLU A 463 -30.13 5.11 9.90
C GLU A 463 -29.29 6.38 10.20
N GLY A 464 -28.05 6.46 9.68
CA GLY A 464 -27.13 7.61 9.80
C GLY A 464 -27.40 8.81 8.86
N ILE A 465 -26.51 9.80 8.88
CA ILE A 465 -26.53 10.97 7.99
C ILE A 465 -25.61 10.69 6.80
N TYR A 466 -26.16 10.68 5.59
CA TYR A 466 -25.41 10.36 4.38
C TYR A 466 -25.33 11.56 3.44
N HIS A 467 -24.15 11.79 2.87
CA HIS A 467 -23.89 12.84 1.89
C HIS A 467 -23.31 12.22 0.62
N TYR A 468 -24.07 12.27 -0.47
CA TYR A 468 -23.63 11.80 -1.78
C TYR A 468 -23.44 12.99 -2.71
N LYS A 469 -22.23 13.17 -3.24
CA LYS A 469 -21.90 14.28 -4.11
C LYS A 469 -21.13 13.81 -5.34
N ASN A 470 -21.67 14.09 -6.53
CA ASN A 470 -21.10 13.68 -7.82
C ASN A 470 -20.86 12.16 -7.93
N CYS A 471 -21.68 11.35 -7.27
CA CYS A 471 -21.54 9.90 -7.31
C CYS A 471 -22.31 9.29 -8.48
N SER A 472 -21.82 8.18 -9.03
CA SER A 472 -22.47 7.50 -10.18
C SER A 472 -22.53 5.98 -10.01
N THR A 473 -23.57 5.35 -10.54
CA THR A 473 -23.63 3.89 -10.67
C THR A 473 -24.14 3.45 -12.04
N GLN A 474 -23.50 2.42 -12.61
CA GLN A 474 -23.86 1.84 -13.91
C GLN A 474 -23.73 0.32 -13.94
N GLY A 475 -24.72 -0.38 -14.49
CA GLY A 475 -24.62 -1.83 -14.67
C GLY A 475 -25.92 -2.55 -15.00
N LYS A 476 -25.92 -3.86 -14.76
CA LYS A 476 -26.98 -4.81 -15.09
C LYS A 476 -27.31 -5.67 -13.87
N ILE A 477 -28.61 -5.86 -13.66
CA ILE A 477 -29.15 -6.74 -12.61
C ILE A 477 -30.01 -7.81 -13.27
N PHE A 478 -29.74 -9.07 -12.94
CA PHE A 478 -30.57 -10.22 -13.27
C PHE A 478 -31.13 -10.80 -11.97
N SER A 479 -32.45 -10.77 -11.81
CA SER A 479 -33.16 -11.33 -10.65
C SER A 479 -34.14 -12.43 -11.05
N ASN A 480 -34.15 -13.52 -10.29
CA ASN A 480 -35.04 -14.66 -10.49
C ASN A 480 -36.36 -14.62 -9.66
N ILE A 481 -36.47 -13.73 -8.65
CA ILE A 481 -37.62 -13.62 -7.72
C ILE A 481 -37.85 -12.16 -7.25
N ASN A 482 -38.79 -11.95 -6.32
CA ASN A 482 -39.49 -10.68 -6.06
C ASN A 482 -39.62 -10.45 -4.53
N PRO A 483 -39.45 -9.22 -3.96
CA PRO A 483 -39.38 -7.91 -4.61
C PRO A 483 -37.95 -7.43 -4.96
N VAL A 484 -37.81 -6.86 -6.16
CA VAL A 484 -36.72 -5.91 -6.47
C VAL A 484 -37.25 -4.52 -6.12
N SER A 485 -36.70 -3.89 -5.08
CA SER A 485 -36.97 -2.48 -4.77
C SER A 485 -36.38 -1.64 -5.91
N GLY A 486 -37.23 -1.06 -6.76
CA GLY A 486 -36.77 -0.11 -7.77
C GLY A 486 -36.34 1.21 -7.12
N PHE A 487 -35.52 2.01 -7.84
CA PHE A 487 -34.97 3.33 -7.47
C PHE A 487 -35.66 4.04 -6.30
N GLN A 488 -35.25 3.69 -5.08
CA GLN A 488 -35.73 4.33 -3.86
C GLN A 488 -34.58 5.15 -3.30
N PHE A 489 -34.75 6.45 -3.14
CA PHE A 489 -33.82 7.23 -2.33
C PHE A 489 -34.30 7.17 -0.86
N SER A 490 -33.35 7.12 0.07
CA SER A 490 -33.60 6.86 1.49
C SER A 490 -34.63 7.80 2.15
N ASN A 491 -35.31 7.30 3.18
CA ASN A 491 -36.35 8.02 3.92
C ASN A 491 -35.81 8.89 5.09
N GLN A 492 -34.49 8.93 5.33
CA GLN A 492 -33.85 9.65 6.44
C GLN A 492 -32.98 10.83 5.94
N ALA A 493 -32.47 11.68 6.85
CA ALA A 493 -31.72 12.93 6.59
C ALA A 493 -30.46 12.71 5.71
N THR A 494 -30.69 12.60 4.41
CA THR A 494 -29.70 12.27 3.39
C THR A 494 -29.68 13.38 2.35
N ASP A 495 -28.50 13.82 1.95
CA ASP A 495 -28.31 14.81 0.91
C ASP A 495 -27.71 14.16 -0.33
N TYR A 496 -28.38 14.34 -1.47
CA TYR A 496 -27.89 13.91 -2.77
C TYR A 496 -27.66 15.12 -3.68
N GLU A 497 -26.43 15.29 -4.17
CA GLU A 497 -26.03 16.38 -5.06
C GLU A 497 -25.35 15.83 -6.33
N ASN A 498 -25.94 16.08 -7.50
CA ASN A 498 -25.41 15.67 -8.82
C ASN A 498 -25.13 14.15 -8.94
N CYS A 499 -26.02 13.31 -8.38
CA CYS A 499 -25.89 11.85 -8.44
C CYS A 499 -26.57 11.25 -9.67
N PHE A 500 -25.93 10.25 -10.30
CA PHE A 500 -26.42 9.60 -11.53
C PHE A 500 -26.55 8.09 -11.40
N VAL A 501 -27.62 7.51 -11.97
CA VAL A 501 -27.84 6.06 -12.01
C VAL A 501 -28.21 5.61 -13.43
N ASP A 502 -27.52 4.60 -13.95
CA ASP A 502 -27.83 3.94 -15.23
C ASP A 502 -27.85 2.40 -15.08
N MET A 503 -29.03 1.83 -14.80
CA MET A 503 -29.17 0.39 -14.52
C MET A 503 -30.13 -0.33 -15.47
N LEU A 504 -29.72 -1.48 -15.98
CA LEU A 504 -30.55 -2.38 -16.78
C LEU A 504 -31.01 -3.58 -15.94
N ILE A 505 -32.31 -3.71 -15.70
CA ILE A 505 -32.86 -4.71 -14.77
C ILE A 505 -33.69 -5.76 -15.53
N TYR A 506 -33.36 -7.04 -15.32
CA TYR A 506 -34.08 -8.19 -15.86
C TYR A 506 -34.73 -8.99 -14.73
N VAL A 507 -36.05 -9.20 -14.78
CA VAL A 507 -36.81 -9.95 -13.75
C VAL A 507 -37.59 -11.10 -14.37
N LYS A 508 -37.37 -12.33 -13.89
CA LYS A 508 -37.95 -13.55 -14.48
C LYS A 508 -39.32 -13.95 -13.91
N ASN A 509 -39.66 -13.60 -12.67
CA ASN A 509 -40.91 -14.01 -11.98
C ASN A 509 -41.49 -12.89 -11.06
N ALA A 510 -41.99 -11.79 -11.64
CA ALA A 510 -42.58 -10.68 -10.86
C ALA A 510 -44.04 -10.96 -10.45
N THR A 511 -44.38 -10.75 -9.17
CA THR A 511 -45.75 -10.88 -8.61
C THR A 511 -46.30 -9.58 -7.99
N ALA A 512 -45.44 -8.61 -7.66
CA ALA A 512 -45.72 -7.24 -7.20
C ALA A 512 -44.38 -6.51 -6.94
N GLY A 513 -44.12 -5.38 -7.58
CA GLY A 513 -42.93 -4.55 -7.33
C GLY A 513 -43.34 -3.11 -7.05
N LEU A 514 -42.79 -2.50 -6.00
CA LEU A 514 -42.91 -1.06 -5.78
C LEU A 514 -41.84 -0.37 -6.65
N PHE A 515 -42.28 0.49 -7.56
CA PHE A 515 -41.40 1.33 -8.37
C PHE A 515 -41.83 2.78 -8.16
N GLY A 516 -41.04 3.57 -7.45
CA GLY A 516 -41.35 4.99 -7.22
C GLY A 516 -40.30 5.71 -6.38
N ILE A 517 -40.13 7.01 -6.66
CA ILE A 517 -39.44 7.94 -5.78
C ILE A 517 -40.38 8.18 -4.58
N SER A 518 -39.94 7.85 -3.37
CA SER A 518 -40.69 8.12 -2.13
C SER A 518 -40.65 9.62 -1.81
N GLU A 519 -41.78 10.31 -1.87
CA GLU A 519 -41.92 11.73 -1.47
C GLU A 519 -41.95 11.93 0.06
N ASP A 520 -41.94 10.86 0.87
CA ASP A 520 -42.10 10.93 2.34
C ASP A 520 -40.79 11.18 3.11
N SER A 521 -39.72 11.63 2.45
CA SER A 521 -38.38 11.71 3.05
C SER A 521 -37.96 13.14 3.42
N GLY A 522 -37.40 13.32 4.62
CA GLY A 522 -36.88 14.62 5.11
C GLY A 522 -35.52 15.05 4.54
N GLY A 523 -35.05 14.44 3.44
CA GLY A 523 -33.75 14.71 2.80
C GLY A 523 -33.80 15.75 1.69
N THR A 524 -32.62 16.21 1.22
CA THR A 524 -32.53 17.16 0.09
C THR A 524 -31.97 16.51 -1.18
N TYR A 525 -32.62 16.81 -2.31
CA TYR A 525 -32.25 16.28 -3.63
C TYR A 525 -31.94 17.44 -4.58
N VAL A 526 -30.72 17.50 -5.09
CA VAL A 526 -30.27 18.57 -6.00
C VAL A 526 -29.63 17.94 -7.24
N ASN A 527 -30.29 18.11 -8.39
CA ASN A 527 -29.81 17.66 -9.72
C ASN A 527 -29.51 16.15 -9.85
N CYS A 528 -30.25 15.28 -9.17
CA CYS A 528 -30.10 13.83 -9.30
C CYS A 528 -30.90 13.28 -10.49
N ASN A 529 -30.35 12.31 -11.22
CA ASN A 529 -31.02 11.65 -12.35
C ASN A 529 -30.90 10.12 -12.27
N ALA A 530 -31.97 9.42 -12.62
CA ALA A 530 -31.99 7.96 -12.73
C ALA A 530 -32.56 7.55 -14.08
N THR A 531 -31.76 6.84 -14.87
CA THR A 531 -32.14 6.24 -16.15
C THR A 531 -32.05 4.71 -16.05
N GLY A 532 -33.01 3.99 -16.61
CA GLY A 532 -32.96 2.53 -16.59
C GLY A 532 -34.02 1.89 -17.46
N THR A 533 -33.69 0.72 -18.01
CA THR A 533 -34.64 -0.11 -18.77
C THR A 533 -34.95 -1.36 -17.95
N ILE A 534 -36.24 -1.66 -17.78
CA ILE A 534 -36.69 -2.86 -17.06
C ILE A 534 -37.32 -3.82 -18.06
N SER A 535 -36.83 -5.06 -18.11
CA SER A 535 -37.39 -6.14 -18.92
C SER A 535 -37.95 -7.24 -18.02
N VAL A 536 -39.27 -7.41 -18.00
CA VAL A 536 -39.98 -8.40 -17.18
C VAL A 536 -40.49 -9.56 -18.03
N ALA A 537 -40.27 -10.80 -17.59
CA ALA A 537 -40.68 -12.01 -18.29
C ALA A 537 -41.86 -12.74 -17.61
N THR A 538 -43.02 -12.10 -17.40
CA THR A 538 -44.24 -12.77 -16.88
C THR A 538 -45.51 -12.45 -17.68
N LYS A 539 -46.54 -13.29 -17.49
CA LYS A 539 -47.83 -13.32 -18.20
C LYS A 539 -48.97 -12.55 -17.49
N GLU A 540 -48.71 -11.87 -16.37
CA GLU A 540 -49.71 -11.15 -15.56
C GLU A 540 -49.27 -9.71 -15.23
N GLN A 541 -50.26 -8.84 -15.01
CA GLN A 541 -50.17 -7.38 -15.07
C GLN A 541 -49.17 -6.76 -14.06
N LEU A 542 -48.27 -5.90 -14.55
CA LEU A 542 -47.52 -4.94 -13.74
C LEU A 542 -48.46 -3.93 -13.08
N PHE A 543 -48.30 -3.70 -11.78
CA PHE A 543 -48.74 -2.47 -11.12
C PHE A 543 -47.61 -1.45 -11.20
N VAL A 544 -47.83 -0.35 -11.93
CA VAL A 544 -47.02 0.87 -11.87
C VAL A 544 -47.80 1.85 -11.00
N SER A 545 -47.31 2.16 -9.81
CA SER A 545 -47.92 3.19 -8.95
C SER A 545 -47.13 4.49 -9.05
N ASN A 546 -47.85 5.56 -9.42
CA ASN A 546 -47.48 6.98 -9.33
C ASN A 546 -46.31 7.48 -10.21
N ILE A 547 -46.64 7.75 -11.47
CA ILE A 547 -46.08 8.88 -12.22
C ILE A 547 -47.27 9.75 -12.63
N GLU A 548 -47.71 10.71 -11.82
CA GLU A 548 -48.47 11.86 -12.34
C GLU A 548 -48.35 13.10 -11.44
N LYS A 549 -47.89 14.20 -12.03
CA LYS A 549 -48.44 15.53 -11.75
C LYS A 549 -48.73 16.24 -13.08
N VAL A 550 -49.98 16.11 -13.54
CA VAL A 550 -50.68 17.02 -14.46
C VAL A 550 -52.01 17.35 -13.78
N LEU A 551 -52.28 18.62 -13.49
CA LEU A 551 -53.57 19.07 -12.96
C LEU A 551 -54.30 19.85 -14.05
N GLU A 552 -55.54 19.49 -14.41
CA GLU A 552 -56.51 20.42 -15.00
C GLU A 552 -58.00 19.95 -14.94
N ASN A 553 -58.83 20.74 -14.23
CA ASN A 553 -60.22 21.20 -14.46
C ASN A 553 -61.43 20.25 -14.72
N SER A 554 -62.59 20.60 -14.11
CA SER A 554 -63.95 20.08 -14.44
C SER A 554 -65.00 21.19 -14.40
N TYR A 555 -65.81 21.41 -15.47
CA TYR A 555 -67.19 21.97 -15.44
C TYR A 555 -68.02 21.66 -16.73
N TYR A 556 -69.36 21.73 -16.59
CA TYR A 556 -70.49 21.10 -17.33
C TYR A 556 -71.13 21.88 -18.51
N PHE A 557 -71.99 21.22 -19.34
CA PHE A 557 -73.24 21.78 -19.95
C PHE A 557 -74.19 20.70 -20.55
N ILE A 558 -75.54 20.85 -20.46
CA ILE A 558 -76.54 20.47 -21.51
C ILE A 558 -77.84 21.36 -21.44
N HIS A 559 -78.48 21.57 -22.60
CA HIS A 559 -79.60 22.47 -22.94
C HIS A 559 -81.05 21.90 -22.82
N ASN A 560 -82.02 22.81 -23.00
CA ASN A 560 -83.49 22.67 -23.20
C ASN A 560 -84.42 22.71 -21.97
N GLY A 561 -84.78 23.93 -21.55
CA GLY A 561 -86.14 24.23 -21.06
C GLY A 561 -86.42 24.12 -19.55
N GLY A 562 -85.59 24.74 -18.70
CA GLY A 562 -85.87 24.98 -17.28
C GLY A 562 -84.58 25.05 -16.44
N ILE A 563 -84.49 25.99 -15.50
CA ILE A 563 -83.34 26.09 -14.57
C ILE A 563 -83.73 25.43 -13.24
N TYR A 564 -82.99 24.40 -12.82
CA TYR A 564 -83.02 23.84 -11.47
C TYR A 564 -81.75 24.30 -10.74
N LEU A 565 -81.90 24.90 -9.55
CA LEU A 565 -80.79 25.34 -8.71
C LEU A 565 -80.83 24.57 -7.39
N GLU A 566 -79.79 23.77 -7.13
CA GLU A 566 -79.46 23.28 -5.79
C GLU A 566 -78.12 23.87 -5.36
N SER A 567 -78.18 25.04 -4.72
CA SER A 567 -77.09 25.59 -3.91
C SER A 567 -77.69 26.53 -2.86
N GLU A 568 -77.21 26.45 -1.63
CA GLU A 568 -77.73 27.18 -0.45
C GLU A 568 -77.34 28.67 -0.38
N THR A 569 -77.14 29.34 -1.51
CA THR A 569 -76.75 30.76 -1.53
C THR A 569 -77.90 31.65 -2.02
N SER A 570 -78.50 32.39 -1.10
CA SER A 570 -79.74 33.16 -1.27
C SER A 570 -79.60 34.54 -1.95
N ASN A 571 -78.55 34.79 -2.74
CA ASN A 571 -78.29 36.10 -3.36
C ASN A 571 -77.83 36.04 -4.85
N LEU A 572 -78.34 35.11 -5.64
CA LEU A 572 -78.08 35.11 -7.10
C LEU A 572 -79.08 36.01 -7.85
N LEU A 573 -78.58 36.90 -8.71
CA LEU A 573 -79.39 37.62 -9.71
C LEU A 573 -79.69 36.70 -10.91
N PHE A 574 -80.81 36.93 -11.61
CA PHE A 574 -81.06 36.20 -12.86
C PHE A 574 -79.95 36.50 -13.90
N PRO A 575 -79.47 35.48 -14.64
CA PRO A 575 -78.57 35.72 -15.76
C PRO A 575 -79.26 36.58 -16.82
N LYS A 576 -78.52 37.52 -17.42
CA LYS A 576 -79.04 38.34 -18.53
C LYS A 576 -79.08 37.48 -19.78
N PHE A 577 -80.23 37.38 -20.42
CA PHE A 577 -80.35 36.68 -21.70
C PHE A 577 -80.13 37.64 -22.85
N GLU A 578 -79.58 37.11 -23.94
CA GLU A 578 -79.45 37.79 -25.22
C GLU A 578 -80.19 36.98 -26.28
N LYS A 579 -81.06 37.64 -27.04
CA LYS A 579 -81.77 37.06 -28.18
C LYS A 579 -81.37 37.88 -29.38
N ASP A 580 -80.80 37.18 -30.35
CA ASP A 580 -80.23 37.80 -31.51
C ASP A 580 -81.25 38.71 -32.21
N LYS A 581 -80.85 39.96 -32.44
CA LYS A 581 -81.63 41.05 -33.06
C LYS A 581 -82.79 41.64 -32.24
N TYR A 582 -82.85 41.42 -30.92
CA TYR A 582 -83.77 42.14 -30.05
C TYR A 582 -83.14 42.57 -28.70
N ALA A 583 -83.54 43.72 -28.16
CA ALA A 583 -83.13 44.24 -26.85
C ALA A 583 -83.91 43.56 -25.70
N PHE A 584 -83.22 43.06 -24.67
CA PHE A 584 -83.80 42.38 -23.50
C PHE A 584 -84.49 43.34 -22.52
N TYR A 585 -85.76 43.08 -22.17
CA TYR A 585 -86.52 43.93 -21.25
C TYR A 585 -86.62 43.37 -19.80
N GLY A 586 -86.59 42.05 -19.58
CA GLY A 586 -86.63 41.45 -18.22
C GLY A 586 -87.37 40.12 -18.10
N PHE A 587 -87.41 39.57 -16.86
CA PHE A 587 -88.13 38.33 -16.49
C PHE A 587 -89.47 38.61 -15.79
N TYR A 588 -90.45 37.74 -16.02
CA TYR A 588 -91.82 37.85 -15.52
C TYR A 588 -92.36 36.49 -15.08
N GLY A 589 -93.22 36.46 -14.06
CA GLY A 589 -93.75 35.23 -13.47
C GLY A 589 -94.94 34.60 -14.22
N ALA A 590 -95.49 35.29 -15.21
CA ALA A 590 -96.65 34.85 -16.00
C ALA A 590 -96.27 34.65 -17.48
N VAL A 591 -96.87 33.65 -18.13
CA VAL A 591 -96.53 33.25 -19.51
C VAL A 591 -96.96 34.28 -20.56
N ASP A 592 -97.94 35.12 -20.24
CA ASP A 592 -98.41 36.22 -21.08
C ASP A 592 -97.58 37.51 -20.92
N LEU A 593 -96.52 37.46 -20.10
CA LEU A 593 -95.63 38.58 -19.79
C LEU A 593 -96.34 39.79 -19.15
N SER A 594 -97.46 39.54 -18.48
CA SER A 594 -98.16 40.52 -17.66
C SER A 594 -97.57 40.61 -16.23
N GLY A 595 -97.68 41.78 -15.60
CA GLY A 595 -97.15 42.05 -14.25
C GLY A 595 -95.81 42.81 -14.22
N GLU A 596 -95.20 42.89 -13.03
CA GLU A 596 -93.91 43.58 -12.83
C GLU A 596 -92.70 42.66 -13.07
N LYS A 597 -91.56 43.27 -13.38
CA LYS A 597 -90.30 42.59 -13.67
C LYS A 597 -89.71 41.97 -12.39
N ILE A 598 -89.40 40.68 -12.44
CA ILE A 598 -88.77 39.93 -11.33
C ILE A 598 -87.24 40.10 -11.41
N VAL A 599 -86.60 40.37 -10.27
CA VAL A 599 -85.15 40.65 -10.18
C VAL A 599 -84.36 39.51 -9.51
N TYR A 600 -84.97 38.78 -8.57
CA TYR A 600 -84.34 37.67 -7.82
C TYR A 600 -85.19 36.39 -7.92
N PRO A 601 -84.59 35.22 -8.22
CA PRO A 601 -85.30 33.94 -8.32
C PRO A 601 -85.60 33.33 -6.94
N GLU A 602 -86.85 32.89 -6.73
CA GLU A 602 -87.24 32.02 -5.61
C GLU A 602 -87.09 30.52 -5.96
N LYS A 603 -86.74 29.70 -4.95
CA LYS A 603 -86.58 28.23 -5.09
C LYS A 603 -87.88 27.59 -5.60
N ASN A 604 -87.77 26.69 -6.58
CA ASN A 604 -88.87 25.92 -7.17
C ASN A 604 -89.95 26.72 -7.95
N LYS A 605 -89.62 27.86 -8.59
CA LYS A 605 -90.52 28.65 -9.45
C LYS A 605 -90.04 28.79 -10.91
N LEU A 606 -91.00 28.99 -11.84
CA LEU A 606 -90.78 29.17 -13.29
C LEU A 606 -90.96 30.64 -13.73
N TYR A 607 -90.17 31.13 -14.70
CA TYR A 607 -90.16 32.54 -15.17
C TYR A 607 -90.02 32.67 -16.71
N PHE A 608 -90.48 33.79 -17.31
CA PHE A 608 -90.59 34.07 -18.77
C PHE A 608 -89.97 35.44 -19.19
N ILE A 609 -89.58 35.68 -20.47
CA ILE A 609 -88.73 36.82 -20.94
C ILE A 609 -89.36 37.72 -22.04
N LYS A 610 -89.05 39.05 -22.10
CA LYS A 610 -89.53 40.09 -23.09
C LYS A 610 -88.43 40.84 -23.94
N TRP A 611 -88.70 41.33 -25.19
CA TRP A 611 -87.72 41.81 -26.26
C TRP A 611 -88.11 43.06 -27.21
N GLY A 612 -87.19 43.91 -27.83
CA GLY A 612 -87.39 45.13 -28.77
C GLY A 612 -86.23 45.60 -29.79
N ASN A 613 -86.19 46.75 -30.57
CA ASN A 613 -85.19 47.12 -31.70
C ASN A 613 -84.27 48.44 -31.55
N SER A 614 -83.04 48.57 -32.15
CA SER A 614 -82.10 49.78 -32.10
C SER A 614 -80.93 49.88 -33.17
N LEU A 615 -80.25 51.05 -33.43
CA LEU A 615 -78.98 51.19 -34.25
C LEU A 615 -77.81 51.79 -33.43
N THR A 616 -76.58 51.26 -33.54
CA THR A 616 -75.41 51.66 -32.69
C THR A 616 -74.14 51.99 -33.50
N TYR A 617 -73.46 53.10 -33.18
CA TYR A 617 -72.08 53.37 -33.60
C TYR A 617 -71.11 52.99 -32.50
N ASN A 618 -70.24 52.02 -32.79
CA ASN A 618 -69.25 51.54 -31.87
C ASN A 618 -67.84 51.95 -32.34
N PRO A 619 -67.12 52.82 -31.62
CA PRO A 619 -65.74 53.16 -31.97
C PRO A 619 -64.80 51.96 -31.85
N ASN A 620 -65.28 50.79 -31.40
CA ASN A 620 -64.60 49.51 -31.38
C ASN A 620 -63.24 49.57 -30.67
N CYS A 621 -63.17 50.40 -29.64
CA CYS A 621 -62.05 50.58 -28.73
C CYS A 621 -62.62 50.82 -27.32
N SER A 622 -62.02 50.21 -26.31
CA SER A 622 -62.59 50.07 -24.96
C SER A 622 -62.76 51.38 -24.18
N ASN A 623 -62.07 52.45 -24.56
CA ASN A 623 -61.93 53.66 -23.75
C ASN A 623 -62.93 54.77 -24.12
N TYR A 624 -63.74 54.56 -25.16
CA TYR A 624 -64.66 55.56 -25.68
C TYR A 624 -66.09 55.02 -25.75
N LYS A 625 -67.08 55.86 -25.42
CA LYS A 625 -68.48 55.44 -25.33
C LYS A 625 -69.08 55.17 -26.71
N THR A 626 -69.73 54.02 -26.84
CA THR A 626 -70.66 53.69 -27.93
C THR A 626 -71.78 54.72 -28.00
N THR A 627 -72.11 55.20 -29.21
CA THR A 627 -73.18 56.17 -29.43
C THR A 627 -74.36 55.45 -30.09
N ASN A 628 -75.49 55.33 -29.38
CA ASN A 628 -76.71 54.71 -29.90
C ASN A 628 -77.65 55.77 -30.48
N ILE A 629 -78.29 55.44 -31.60
CA ILE A 629 -79.41 56.21 -32.14
C ILE A 629 -80.66 55.32 -32.06
N GLU A 630 -81.62 55.70 -31.24
CA GLU A 630 -82.84 54.93 -30.98
C GLU A 630 -83.99 55.39 -31.89
N PHE A 631 -84.75 54.43 -32.42
CA PHE A 631 -85.92 54.69 -33.28
C PHE A 631 -87.17 54.09 -32.65
N SER A 632 -88.20 54.92 -32.46
CA SER A 632 -89.36 54.53 -31.67
C SER A 632 -90.49 53.86 -32.44
N ASP A 633 -90.44 53.68 -33.78
CA ASP A 633 -91.40 52.85 -34.53
C ASP A 633 -90.98 52.70 -36.02
N GLY A 634 -90.58 51.49 -36.42
CA GLY A 634 -90.91 50.85 -37.71
C GLY A 634 -90.62 51.46 -39.10
N ASN A 635 -89.91 52.57 -39.31
CA ASN A 635 -89.66 53.12 -40.67
C ASN A 635 -88.18 53.25 -41.08
N GLU A 636 -87.88 52.95 -42.36
CA GLU A 636 -86.56 52.98 -43.03
C GLU A 636 -85.94 54.40 -43.09
N SER A 637 -84.60 54.54 -42.99
CA SER A 637 -83.87 55.83 -43.02
C SER A 637 -82.43 55.70 -43.55
N THR A 638 -81.89 56.76 -44.21
CA THR A 638 -80.49 56.85 -44.72
C THR A 638 -79.61 57.82 -43.92
N ILE A 639 -78.35 57.46 -43.65
CA ILE A 639 -77.38 58.26 -42.86
C ILE A 639 -76.00 58.35 -43.58
N VAL A 640 -75.27 59.47 -43.47
CA VAL A 640 -73.89 59.67 -43.98
C VAL A 640 -72.87 59.45 -42.86
N LEU A 641 -71.82 58.67 -43.13
CA LEU A 641 -70.82 58.24 -42.15
C LEU A 641 -69.55 59.12 -42.16
N ASP A 642 -69.58 60.32 -41.57
CA ASP A 642 -68.38 61.19 -41.52
C ASP A 642 -67.40 60.76 -40.40
N CYS A 643 -66.13 60.54 -40.74
CA CYS A 643 -65.08 60.18 -39.77
C CYS A 643 -64.33 61.40 -39.21
N ASN A 644 -64.55 62.60 -39.75
CA ASN A 644 -63.91 63.85 -39.32
C ASN A 644 -64.88 64.79 -38.59
N ASP A 645 -66.07 64.31 -38.24
CA ASP A 645 -67.00 65.06 -37.38
C ASP A 645 -66.31 65.33 -36.04
N GLN A 646 -65.88 66.58 -35.85
CA GLN A 646 -65.15 67.03 -34.67
C GLN A 646 -65.97 66.96 -33.37
N SER A 647 -67.26 66.64 -33.46
CA SER A 647 -68.10 66.36 -32.28
C SER A 647 -67.96 64.94 -31.72
N LEU A 648 -67.35 64.00 -32.48
CA LEU A 648 -67.28 62.58 -32.12
C LEU A 648 -65.92 62.10 -31.54
N ASN A 649 -64.87 62.92 -31.64
CA ASN A 649 -63.58 62.80 -30.92
C ASN A 649 -62.93 61.39 -30.89
N TYR A 650 -62.90 60.68 -32.02
CA TYR A 650 -62.34 59.33 -32.13
C TYR A 650 -60.84 59.32 -32.50
N ALA A 651 -59.96 59.88 -31.67
CA ALA A 651 -58.52 59.66 -31.80
C ALA A 651 -58.09 58.50 -30.89
N ASN A 652 -57.69 57.37 -31.49
CA ASN A 652 -57.11 56.23 -30.76
C ASN A 652 -55.57 56.34 -30.82
N GLU A 653 -54.94 56.87 -29.77
CA GLU A 653 -53.48 57.09 -29.72
C GLU A 653 -52.72 55.77 -29.98
N GLY A 654 -51.74 55.80 -30.89
CA GLY A 654 -51.00 54.61 -31.32
C GLY A 654 -51.73 53.75 -32.35
N TYR A 655 -52.90 54.13 -32.86
CA TYR A 655 -53.64 53.41 -33.90
C TYR A 655 -54.10 54.35 -35.02
N THR A 656 -54.19 53.85 -36.26
CA THR A 656 -54.72 54.58 -37.42
C THR A 656 -56.08 54.01 -37.83
N PHE A 657 -57.09 54.86 -38.04
CA PHE A 657 -58.43 54.46 -38.49
C PHE A 657 -58.37 53.88 -39.90
N LEU A 658 -59.05 52.74 -40.12
CA LEU A 658 -59.08 52.05 -41.40
C LEU A 658 -60.43 52.28 -42.11
N GLU A 659 -61.54 51.87 -41.50
CA GLU A 659 -62.90 51.94 -42.06
C GLU A 659 -63.98 51.64 -41.01
N TRP A 660 -65.27 51.82 -41.36
CA TRP A 660 -66.41 51.33 -40.58
C TRP A 660 -66.89 49.97 -41.12
N ASN A 661 -67.33 49.06 -40.26
CA ASN A 661 -67.80 47.74 -40.67
C ASN A 661 -69.08 47.31 -39.92
N THR A 662 -69.99 46.58 -40.55
CA THR A 662 -71.24 46.10 -39.91
C THR A 662 -71.06 45.00 -38.87
N LYS A 663 -69.84 44.53 -38.65
CA LYS A 663 -69.47 43.62 -37.57
C LYS A 663 -68.20 44.10 -36.89
N ALA A 664 -68.09 43.84 -35.59
CA ALA A 664 -66.94 44.25 -34.77
C ALA A 664 -65.62 43.65 -35.25
N ASP A 665 -65.70 42.46 -35.85
CA ASP A 665 -64.58 41.65 -36.33
C ASP A 665 -64.09 42.01 -37.74
N GLY A 666 -64.69 43.01 -38.40
CA GLY A 666 -64.32 43.43 -39.75
C GLY A 666 -64.82 42.50 -40.88
N SER A 667 -65.52 41.40 -40.58
CA SER A 667 -66.03 40.44 -41.59
C SER A 667 -67.34 40.87 -42.25
N GLY A 668 -67.95 41.92 -41.74
CA GLY A 668 -69.15 42.51 -42.30
C GLY A 668 -68.84 43.32 -43.56
N GLN A 669 -69.84 44.03 -44.02
CA GLN A 669 -69.70 44.91 -45.16
C GLN A 669 -68.96 46.17 -44.71
N SER A 670 -67.89 46.50 -45.44
CA SER A 670 -67.07 47.68 -45.20
C SER A 670 -67.65 48.95 -45.80
N TYR A 671 -67.50 50.03 -45.05
CA TYR A 671 -67.94 51.38 -45.34
C TYR A 671 -66.76 52.31 -45.09
N THR A 672 -66.15 52.80 -46.16
CA THR A 672 -65.10 53.81 -46.06
C THR A 672 -65.67 55.09 -45.45
N ALA A 673 -64.81 55.93 -44.88
CA ALA A 673 -65.19 57.25 -44.41
C ALA A 673 -66.02 58.02 -45.46
N ASN A 674 -67.08 58.69 -45.00
CA ASN A 674 -68.06 59.48 -45.75
C ASN A 674 -69.04 58.71 -46.67
N SER A 675 -69.12 57.38 -46.54
CA SER A 675 -70.11 56.58 -47.28
C SER A 675 -71.53 56.71 -46.69
N THR A 676 -72.55 56.35 -47.49
CA THR A 676 -73.97 56.42 -47.11
C THR A 676 -74.49 55.04 -46.73
N PHE A 677 -75.16 54.90 -45.58
CA PHE A 677 -75.72 53.64 -45.07
C PHE A 677 -77.25 53.63 -45.13
N PHE A 678 -77.84 52.55 -45.65
CA PHE A 678 -79.29 52.34 -45.77
C PHE A 678 -79.76 51.30 -44.74
N PHE A 679 -80.77 51.64 -43.93
CA PHE A 679 -81.25 50.80 -42.82
C PHE A 679 -82.65 50.22 -43.11
N ASP A 680 -82.79 48.89 -43.14
CA ASP A 680 -83.98 48.15 -43.58
C ASP A 680 -84.70 47.34 -42.47
N GLY A 681 -84.56 47.76 -41.20
CA GLY A 681 -85.47 47.30 -40.12
C GLY A 681 -84.97 46.14 -39.24
N LEU A 682 -83.67 45.85 -39.20
CA LEU A 682 -83.05 45.01 -38.15
C LEU A 682 -81.95 45.81 -37.44
N PRO A 683 -81.70 45.63 -36.13
CA PRO A 683 -80.67 46.40 -35.45
C PRO A 683 -79.29 46.15 -36.07
N ALA A 684 -78.60 47.23 -36.44
CA ALA A 684 -77.25 47.18 -37.00
C ALA A 684 -76.28 47.97 -36.11
N THR A 685 -75.10 47.42 -35.88
CA THR A 685 -74.00 48.14 -35.23
C THR A 685 -72.90 48.34 -36.25
N LEU A 686 -72.46 49.58 -36.45
CA LEU A 686 -71.27 49.88 -37.24
C LEU A 686 -70.08 50.05 -36.29
N TYR A 687 -69.02 49.30 -36.54
CA TYR A 687 -67.82 49.23 -35.73
C TYR A 687 -66.65 49.86 -36.48
N ALA A 688 -65.94 50.80 -35.85
CA ALA A 688 -64.69 51.30 -36.41
C ALA A 688 -63.64 50.19 -36.47
N GLN A 689 -62.85 50.14 -37.52
CA GLN A 689 -61.69 49.25 -37.62
C GLN A 689 -60.43 50.10 -37.51
N TRP A 690 -59.52 49.68 -36.64
CA TRP A 690 -58.27 50.38 -36.35
C TRP A 690 -57.10 49.47 -36.67
N THR A 691 -56.02 50.04 -37.20
CA THR A 691 -54.74 49.34 -37.32
C THR A 691 -53.76 49.90 -36.28
N LYS A 692 -53.09 49.02 -35.52
CA LYS A 692 -52.12 49.41 -34.49
C LYS A 692 -50.83 49.91 -35.15
N THR A 693 -50.27 51.01 -34.65
CA THR A 693 -48.89 51.43 -34.92
C THR A 693 -48.03 50.70 -33.91
N ILE A 694 -47.18 49.79 -34.38
CA ILE A 694 -46.39 48.87 -33.54
C ILE A 694 -44.93 49.34 -33.59
N ASP A 695 -44.39 49.78 -32.46
CA ASP A 695 -42.94 49.85 -32.29
C ASP A 695 -42.41 48.43 -32.29
N ILE A 696 -41.67 48.07 -33.34
CA ILE A 696 -41.05 46.76 -33.45
C ILE A 696 -39.74 46.84 -32.67
N TYR A 697 -39.61 46.05 -31.59
CA TYR A 697 -38.34 45.91 -30.88
C TYR A 697 -37.53 44.77 -31.47
N THR A 698 -36.22 44.96 -31.60
CA THR A 698 -35.27 43.91 -31.97
C THR A 698 -34.35 43.64 -30.77
N LEU A 699 -34.43 42.43 -30.24
CA LEU A 699 -33.44 41.92 -29.28
C LEU A 699 -32.21 41.45 -30.06
N ARG A 700 -31.02 41.90 -29.66
CA ARG A 700 -29.77 41.40 -30.24
C ARG A 700 -29.60 39.92 -29.89
N ALA A 701 -29.20 39.12 -30.87
CA ALA A 701 -28.89 37.70 -30.63
C ALA A 701 -27.83 37.54 -29.53
N ILE A 702 -28.15 36.72 -28.54
CA ILE A 702 -27.24 36.37 -27.44
C ILE A 702 -26.21 35.38 -28.02
N PRO A 703 -24.91 35.67 -27.94
CA PRO A 703 -23.90 34.74 -28.42
C PRO A 703 -23.88 33.47 -27.56
N ASN A 704 -23.51 32.34 -28.17
CA ASN A 704 -23.28 31.11 -27.42
C ASN A 704 -22.22 31.33 -26.35
N GLN A 705 -22.44 30.76 -25.17
CA GLN A 705 -21.49 30.77 -24.07
C GLN A 705 -20.72 29.46 -24.01
N ILE A 706 -19.63 29.42 -23.25
CA ILE A 706 -18.91 28.18 -22.95
C ILE A 706 -19.12 27.91 -21.46
N TYR A 707 -19.34 26.64 -21.10
CA TYR A 707 -19.47 26.22 -19.71
C TYR A 707 -18.28 26.71 -18.84
N THR A 708 -18.58 27.31 -17.69
CA THR A 708 -17.56 27.83 -16.74
C THR A 708 -17.69 27.29 -15.32
N GLY A 709 -18.60 26.33 -15.08
CA GLY A 709 -18.91 25.83 -13.74
C GLY A 709 -19.72 26.77 -12.84
N LYS A 710 -20.19 27.91 -13.37
CA LYS A 710 -21.00 28.92 -12.65
C LYS A 710 -22.18 29.33 -13.51
N GLU A 711 -23.18 29.94 -12.88
CA GLU A 711 -24.32 30.54 -13.59
C GLU A 711 -23.85 31.66 -14.53
N LEU A 712 -24.34 31.61 -15.77
CA LEU A 712 -24.04 32.55 -16.83
C LEU A 712 -25.22 33.50 -17.03
N THR A 713 -24.94 34.79 -16.99
CA THR A 713 -25.94 35.87 -17.12
C THR A 713 -25.49 36.85 -18.22
N PRO A 714 -25.50 36.43 -19.50
CA PRO A 714 -25.05 37.28 -20.60
C PRO A 714 -25.92 38.53 -20.70
N GLU A 715 -25.31 39.69 -20.93
CA GLU A 715 -26.05 40.95 -21.03
C GLU A 715 -26.99 40.96 -22.25
N LEU A 716 -28.25 41.38 -22.02
CA LEU A 716 -29.25 41.57 -23.06
C LEU A 716 -29.13 42.97 -23.65
N MET A 717 -29.38 43.11 -24.95
CA MET A 717 -29.39 44.39 -25.64
C MET A 717 -30.66 44.52 -26.47
N LEU A 718 -31.48 45.53 -26.17
CA LEU A 718 -32.76 45.79 -26.83
C LEU A 718 -32.70 47.09 -27.62
N THR A 719 -33.15 47.07 -28.87
CA THR A 719 -33.20 48.26 -29.73
C THR A 719 -34.56 48.44 -30.41
N ILE A 720 -34.93 49.67 -30.76
CA ILE A 720 -36.09 49.94 -31.63
C ILE A 720 -35.69 49.65 -33.09
N THR A 721 -36.45 48.79 -33.79
CA THR A 721 -36.07 48.22 -35.09
C THR A 721 -35.93 49.28 -36.20
N GLU A 722 -36.72 50.35 -36.17
CA GLU A 722 -36.67 51.39 -37.20
C GLU A 722 -35.62 52.48 -36.91
N SER A 723 -35.37 52.82 -35.64
CA SER A 723 -34.45 53.90 -35.26
C SER A 723 -33.06 53.41 -34.83
N GLY A 724 -32.92 52.15 -34.44
CA GLY A 724 -31.69 51.57 -33.88
C GLY A 724 -31.35 52.07 -32.47
N GLU A 725 -32.26 52.80 -31.83
CA GLU A 725 -32.05 53.37 -30.49
C GLU A 725 -31.99 52.27 -29.42
N ASP A 726 -30.99 52.34 -28.53
CA ASP A 726 -30.84 51.42 -27.40
C ASP A 726 -31.85 51.76 -26.30
N VAL A 727 -32.72 50.80 -26.03
CA VAL A 727 -33.78 50.89 -25.04
C VAL A 727 -33.70 49.75 -24.02
N THR A 728 -32.51 49.19 -23.81
CA THR A 728 -32.25 48.06 -22.89
C THR A 728 -32.72 48.34 -21.46
N SER A 729 -32.75 49.62 -21.02
CA SER A 729 -33.28 50.02 -19.71
C SER A 729 -34.77 49.73 -19.51
N LEU A 730 -35.52 49.47 -20.58
CA LEU A 730 -36.93 49.07 -20.51
C LEU A 730 -37.12 47.61 -20.09
N LEU A 731 -36.06 46.79 -20.09
CA LEU A 731 -36.12 45.41 -19.63
C LEU A 731 -36.41 45.36 -18.12
N LYS A 732 -37.41 44.56 -17.73
CA LYS A 732 -37.83 44.30 -16.35
C LYS A 732 -37.93 42.80 -16.11
N ASP A 733 -37.86 42.39 -14.83
CA ASP A 733 -38.02 41.00 -14.40
C ASP A 733 -37.13 39.99 -15.16
N VAL A 734 -35.88 40.36 -15.47
CA VAL A 734 -34.95 39.48 -16.19
C VAL A 734 -34.56 38.29 -15.31
N GLN A 735 -34.93 37.09 -15.73
CA GLN A 735 -34.62 35.84 -15.05
C GLN A 735 -34.00 34.83 -16.01
N TYR A 736 -33.02 34.09 -15.52
CA TYR A 736 -32.34 33.04 -16.27
C TYR A 736 -32.66 31.68 -15.65
N THR A 737 -32.95 30.70 -16.49
CA THR A 737 -33.15 29.31 -16.09
C THR A 737 -32.30 28.39 -16.96
N SER A 738 -31.88 27.25 -16.39
CA SER A 738 -30.98 26.30 -17.06
C SER A 738 -29.66 26.92 -17.56
N ASN A 739 -29.16 27.95 -16.88
CA ASN A 739 -28.06 28.81 -17.34
C ASN A 739 -26.69 28.49 -16.72
N ARG A 740 -26.52 27.29 -16.17
CA ARG A 740 -25.26 26.82 -15.56
C ARG A 740 -24.58 25.76 -16.40
N ASN A 741 -25.33 24.72 -16.79
CA ASN A 741 -24.82 23.57 -17.52
C ASN A 741 -24.89 23.79 -19.03
N ALA A 742 -24.13 23.02 -19.79
CA ALA A 742 -24.18 23.07 -21.25
C ALA A 742 -25.54 22.56 -21.78
N GLY A 743 -25.99 23.18 -22.86
CA GLY A 743 -27.33 23.02 -23.40
C GLY A 743 -28.05 24.36 -23.57
N THR A 744 -29.35 24.28 -23.84
CA THR A 744 -30.19 25.45 -24.11
C THR A 744 -30.59 26.13 -22.79
N ALA A 745 -30.02 27.30 -22.53
CA ALA A 745 -30.42 28.16 -21.43
C ALA A 745 -31.54 29.10 -21.88
N THR A 746 -32.47 29.39 -20.96
CA THR A 746 -33.62 30.25 -21.25
C THR A 746 -33.51 31.54 -20.45
N VAL A 747 -33.81 32.67 -21.10
CA VAL A 747 -33.96 33.96 -20.44
C VAL A 747 -35.37 34.49 -20.67
N THR A 748 -35.96 34.91 -19.57
CA THR A 748 -37.33 35.41 -19.50
C THR A 748 -37.30 36.85 -19.00
N PHE A 749 -38.01 37.76 -19.67
CA PHE A 749 -38.00 39.19 -19.35
C PHE A 749 -39.27 39.90 -19.83
N LYS A 750 -39.52 41.09 -19.30
CA LYS A 750 -40.60 42.00 -19.72
C LYS A 750 -40.02 43.27 -20.35
N ILE A 751 -40.78 43.93 -21.22
CA ILE A 751 -40.44 45.22 -21.83
C ILE A 751 -41.44 46.26 -21.28
N GLY A 752 -41.09 46.91 -20.18
CA GLY A 752 -41.99 47.77 -19.38
C GLY A 752 -42.65 47.07 -18.19
N GLU A 753 -43.35 47.83 -17.32
CA GLU A 753 -43.87 47.32 -16.03
C GLU A 753 -45.14 46.45 -16.16
N ASP A 754 -45.98 46.68 -17.17
CA ASP A 754 -47.26 45.97 -17.40
C ASP A 754 -47.27 45.12 -18.70
N SER A 755 -46.11 44.68 -19.19
CA SER A 755 -46.03 43.95 -20.45
C SER A 755 -46.16 42.43 -20.29
N THR A 756 -46.60 41.77 -21.37
CA THR A 756 -46.47 40.31 -21.50
C THR A 756 -45.00 39.90 -21.39
N GLU A 757 -44.79 38.70 -20.88
CA GLU A 757 -43.47 38.11 -20.71
C GLU A 757 -42.93 37.60 -22.05
N TYR A 758 -41.65 37.85 -22.31
CA TYR A 758 -40.92 37.38 -23.49
C TYR A 758 -39.89 36.36 -23.06
N THR A 759 -39.67 35.36 -23.91
CA THR A 759 -38.70 34.29 -23.67
C THR A 759 -37.81 34.14 -24.89
N THR A 760 -36.51 34.04 -24.67
CA THR A 760 -35.54 33.65 -25.70
C THR A 760 -34.51 32.71 -25.11
N ASN A 761 -33.80 32.00 -25.98
CA ASN A 761 -32.82 31.01 -25.60
C ASN A 761 -31.41 31.41 -26.06
N PHE A 762 -30.39 30.90 -25.37
CA PHE A 762 -29.01 30.88 -25.83
C PHE A 762 -28.38 29.52 -25.52
N GLU A 763 -27.39 29.13 -26.31
CA GLU A 763 -26.69 27.86 -26.11
C GLU A 763 -25.46 28.05 -25.23
N ILE A 764 -25.32 27.19 -24.21
CA ILE A 764 -24.08 27.00 -23.47
C ILE A 764 -23.39 25.78 -24.08
N LEU A 765 -22.25 26.00 -24.73
CA LEU A 765 -21.44 24.95 -25.32
C LEU A 765 -20.59 24.26 -24.25
N LYS A 766 -20.30 22.99 -24.46
CA LYS A 766 -19.40 22.22 -23.61
C LYS A 766 -17.99 22.82 -23.61
N ALA A 767 -17.35 22.82 -22.44
CA ALA A 767 -15.97 23.22 -22.28
C ALA A 767 -15.00 22.07 -22.62
N ASN A 768 -13.71 22.37 -22.75
CA ASN A 768 -12.67 21.35 -22.88
C ASN A 768 -11.94 21.21 -21.54
N TYR A 769 -11.49 19.99 -21.21
CA TYR A 769 -10.65 19.74 -20.04
C TYR A 769 -9.30 20.48 -20.15
N ASP A 770 -8.85 21.08 -19.05
CA ASP A 770 -7.51 21.66 -18.95
C ASP A 770 -6.52 20.60 -18.46
N LEU A 771 -5.77 20.03 -19.40
CA LEU A 771 -4.74 19.02 -19.12
C LEU A 771 -3.33 19.61 -19.00
N SER A 772 -3.19 20.93 -19.12
CA SER A 772 -1.87 21.59 -19.14
C SER A 772 -1.13 21.54 -17.80
N LYS A 773 -1.82 21.16 -16.72
CA LYS A 773 -1.30 21.12 -15.35
C LYS A 773 -0.85 19.74 -14.89
N VAL A 774 -1.11 18.70 -15.69
CA VAL A 774 -0.70 17.33 -15.35
C VAL A 774 0.83 17.25 -15.36
N THR A 775 1.40 16.74 -14.28
CA THR A 775 2.86 16.61 -14.10
C THR A 775 3.21 15.31 -13.37
N LEU A 776 4.49 14.92 -13.39
CA LEU A 776 4.98 13.84 -12.53
C LEU A 776 5.09 14.30 -11.07
N LEU A 777 4.78 13.40 -10.12
CA LEU A 777 5.02 13.62 -8.70
C LEU A 777 6.53 13.67 -8.42
N ASN A 778 7.26 12.70 -8.95
CA ASN A 778 8.71 12.60 -8.87
C ASN A 778 9.25 12.29 -10.27
N GLU A 779 10.05 13.21 -10.80
CA GLU A 779 10.79 13.02 -12.07
C GLU A 779 12.01 12.11 -11.87
N LYS A 780 12.49 12.01 -10.62
CA LYS A 780 13.67 11.25 -10.23
C LYS A 780 13.46 10.44 -8.97
N VAL A 781 14.03 9.24 -8.96
CA VAL A 781 13.98 8.28 -7.86
C VAL A 781 15.31 7.51 -7.85
N VAL A 782 15.72 6.95 -6.71
CA VAL A 782 16.97 6.18 -6.60
C VAL A 782 16.68 4.68 -6.71
N TYR A 783 17.53 3.94 -7.42
CA TYR A 783 17.45 2.49 -7.52
C TYR A 783 17.39 1.82 -6.14
N ASN A 784 16.41 0.96 -5.94
CA ASN A 784 16.17 0.25 -4.67
C ASN A 784 15.86 -1.25 -4.86
N GLY A 785 16.06 -1.79 -6.06
CA GLY A 785 15.84 -3.21 -6.37
C GLY A 785 14.38 -3.62 -6.59
N MET A 786 13.40 -2.71 -6.43
CA MET A 786 12.00 -3.01 -6.72
C MET A 786 11.53 -2.31 -7.99
N GLU A 787 10.35 -2.72 -8.44
CA GLU A 787 9.66 -2.09 -9.55
C GLU A 787 9.15 -0.70 -9.17
N GLN A 788 9.52 0.29 -9.98
CA GLN A 788 9.15 1.70 -9.83
C GLN A 788 8.39 2.15 -11.07
N PHE A 789 7.49 3.12 -10.88
CA PHE A 789 6.69 3.64 -11.98
C PHE A 789 6.42 5.14 -11.78
N PRO A 790 6.29 5.91 -12.88
CA PRO A 790 5.98 7.33 -12.84
C PRO A 790 4.56 7.55 -12.30
N HIS A 791 4.44 8.42 -11.30
CA HIS A 791 3.15 8.85 -10.75
C HIS A 791 2.77 10.21 -11.30
N LEU A 792 1.55 10.34 -11.81
CA LEU A 792 0.99 11.62 -12.26
C LEU A 792 0.23 12.31 -11.13
N ILE A 793 0.29 13.64 -11.10
CA ILE A 793 -0.49 14.51 -10.21
C ILE A 793 -1.22 15.58 -11.01
N ASN A 794 -2.15 16.29 -10.35
CA ASN A 794 -2.99 17.34 -10.96
C ASN A 794 -3.87 16.85 -12.12
N LEU A 795 -4.31 15.59 -12.04
CA LEU A 795 -5.25 15.02 -12.99
C LEU A 795 -6.65 15.63 -12.78
N PRO A 796 -7.35 16.05 -13.84
CA PRO A 796 -8.75 16.40 -13.73
C PRO A 796 -9.59 15.23 -13.23
N ASN A 797 -10.61 15.50 -12.42
CA ASN A 797 -11.52 14.46 -11.89
C ASN A 797 -12.11 13.62 -13.03
N GLY A 798 -12.12 12.30 -12.85
CA GLY A 798 -12.59 11.33 -13.85
C GLY A 798 -11.53 10.94 -14.90
N ALA A 799 -10.29 11.44 -14.81
CA ALA A 799 -9.21 11.02 -15.69
C ALA A 799 -8.82 9.56 -15.46
N GLN A 800 -8.90 8.76 -16.52
CA GLN A 800 -8.45 7.38 -16.55
C GLN A 800 -7.04 7.31 -17.13
N ILE A 801 -6.15 6.56 -16.46
CA ILE A 801 -4.78 6.32 -16.91
C ILE A 801 -4.71 4.91 -17.48
N GLN A 802 -4.31 4.78 -18.74
CA GLN A 802 -4.13 3.49 -19.35
C GLN A 802 -2.64 3.15 -19.47
N GLN A 803 -2.23 2.07 -18.79
CA GLN A 803 -0.91 1.46 -18.84
C GLN A 803 0.24 2.39 -18.41
N VAL A 804 0.76 2.18 -17.19
CA VAL A 804 1.96 2.87 -16.72
C VAL A 804 3.16 1.94 -16.90
N GLY A 805 4.22 2.44 -17.54
CA GLY A 805 5.48 1.71 -17.68
C GLY A 805 6.09 1.42 -16.31
N ARG A 806 6.50 0.18 -16.09
CA ARG A 806 7.11 -0.32 -14.86
C ARG A 806 8.60 -0.57 -15.10
N TYR A 807 9.46 -0.01 -14.26
CA TYR A 807 10.91 0.02 -14.46
C TYR A 807 11.64 -0.39 -13.18
N VAL A 808 12.67 -1.22 -13.32
CA VAL A 808 13.46 -1.69 -12.16
C VAL A 808 14.85 -1.07 -12.19
N ASN A 809 15.53 -1.13 -13.33
CA ASN A 809 16.94 -0.75 -13.43
C ASN A 809 17.14 0.77 -13.43
N ALA A 810 18.32 1.24 -13.00
CA ALA A 810 18.74 2.61 -13.18
C ALA A 810 18.79 2.98 -14.68
N GLY A 811 18.33 4.18 -15.00
CA GLY A 811 18.22 4.64 -16.37
C GLY A 811 17.24 5.79 -16.55
N THR A 812 17.27 6.35 -17.75
CA THR A 812 16.35 7.40 -18.17
C THR A 812 15.28 6.79 -19.06
N TYR A 813 14.03 6.90 -18.64
CA TYR A 813 12.88 6.32 -19.31
C TYR A 813 12.01 7.42 -19.89
N ILE A 814 11.72 7.35 -21.19
CA ILE A 814 10.68 8.19 -21.79
C ILE A 814 9.36 7.50 -21.51
N VAL A 815 8.55 8.13 -20.66
CA VAL A 815 7.25 7.60 -20.27
C VAL A 815 6.19 8.17 -21.18
N ASN A 816 5.34 7.32 -21.71
CA ASN A 816 4.17 7.71 -22.51
C ASN A 816 2.94 7.17 -21.81
N ILE A 817 2.19 8.05 -21.18
CA ILE A 817 1.04 7.70 -20.36
C ILE A 817 -0.22 8.20 -21.07
N ASN A 818 -1.10 7.28 -21.45
CA ASN A 818 -2.36 7.64 -22.09
C ASN A 818 -3.35 8.05 -21.00
N ILE A 819 -3.82 9.29 -21.10
CA ILE A 819 -4.84 9.85 -20.21
C ILE A 819 -6.10 10.02 -21.05
N PHE A 820 -7.20 9.45 -20.55
CA PHE A 820 -8.50 9.51 -21.19
C PHE A 820 -9.52 10.12 -20.23
N LEU A 821 -10.32 11.05 -20.75
CA LEU A 821 -11.44 11.69 -20.07
C LEU A 821 -12.65 11.58 -20.97
N GLU A 822 -13.67 10.87 -20.49
CA GLU A 822 -14.94 10.81 -21.18
C GLU A 822 -15.61 12.19 -21.19
N GLY A 823 -16.27 12.51 -22.31
CA GLY A 823 -17.10 13.70 -22.38
C GLY A 823 -18.35 13.52 -21.52
N ASN A 824 -18.73 14.56 -20.80
CA ASN A 824 -19.97 14.57 -20.03
C ASN A 824 -20.94 15.64 -20.56
N GLU A 825 -22.00 15.93 -19.82
CA GLU A 825 -22.97 16.96 -20.20
C GLU A 825 -22.33 18.34 -20.41
N ASN A 826 -21.29 18.69 -19.67
CA ASN A 826 -20.66 20.01 -19.62
C ASN A 826 -19.28 20.09 -20.29
N TYR A 827 -18.61 18.96 -20.49
CA TYR A 827 -17.27 18.88 -21.08
C TYR A 827 -17.23 17.96 -22.29
N ASN A 828 -16.44 18.34 -23.29
CA ASN A 828 -16.12 17.46 -24.42
C ASN A 828 -15.16 16.36 -23.98
N GLU A 829 -15.25 15.21 -24.65
CA GLU A 829 -14.26 14.14 -24.48
C GLU A 829 -12.84 14.64 -24.77
N ALA A 830 -11.87 14.14 -24.02
CA ALA A 830 -10.47 14.48 -24.20
C ALA A 830 -9.59 13.26 -24.02
N SER A 831 -8.58 13.14 -24.89
CA SER A 831 -7.49 12.19 -24.70
C SER A 831 -6.17 12.90 -24.90
N MET A 832 -5.17 12.58 -24.09
CA MET A 832 -3.80 13.00 -24.34
C MET A 832 -2.83 11.86 -24.10
N VAL A 833 -1.69 11.93 -24.76
CA VAL A 833 -0.50 11.16 -24.37
C VAL A 833 0.38 12.12 -23.58
N PHE A 834 0.52 11.88 -22.28
CA PHE A 834 1.51 12.58 -21.47
C PHE A 834 2.87 11.94 -21.73
N THR A 835 3.82 12.75 -22.21
CA THR A 835 5.19 12.31 -22.49
C THR A 835 6.16 13.11 -21.64
N ASP A 836 6.92 12.41 -20.80
CA ASP A 836 7.95 13.02 -19.97
C ASP A 836 9.11 12.05 -19.71
N VAL A 837 10.12 12.51 -18.99
CA VAL A 837 11.28 11.73 -18.58
C VAL A 837 11.15 11.32 -17.12
N PHE A 838 11.24 10.01 -16.88
CA PHE A 838 11.35 9.44 -15.55
C PHE A 838 12.76 8.84 -15.39
N GLU A 839 13.49 9.28 -14.38
CA GLU A 839 14.88 8.85 -14.15
C GLU A 839 14.99 8.02 -12.87
N ILE A 840 15.50 6.81 -13.02
CA ILE A 840 15.97 6.00 -11.89
C ILE A 840 17.48 6.22 -11.78
N GLU A 841 17.89 6.99 -10.78
CA GLU A 841 19.29 7.29 -10.49
C GLU A 841 19.99 6.06 -9.91
N LYS A 842 21.26 5.90 -10.25
CA LYS A 842 22.11 4.85 -9.70
C LYS A 842 22.25 5.01 -8.19
N ALA A 843 22.27 3.88 -7.49
CA ALA A 843 22.58 3.85 -6.06
C ALA A 843 24.09 3.77 -5.81
N THR A 844 24.52 4.06 -4.60
CA THR A 844 25.90 3.84 -4.14
C THR A 844 25.97 2.62 -3.23
N TYR A 845 26.93 1.74 -3.48
CA TYR A 845 27.25 0.66 -2.53
C TYR A 845 27.75 1.27 -1.22
N ASN A 846 27.26 0.74 -0.09
CA ASN A 846 27.80 1.11 1.21
C ASN A 846 29.12 0.38 1.45
N MET A 847 30.24 1.10 1.34
CA MET A 847 31.59 0.57 1.57
C MET A 847 32.21 1.05 2.89
N SER A 848 31.45 1.68 3.79
CA SER A 848 32.00 2.34 4.99
C SER A 848 32.66 1.37 5.97
N GLU A 849 32.28 0.09 5.93
CA GLU A 849 32.81 -0.95 6.81
C GLU A 849 33.80 -1.89 6.13
N VAL A 850 34.09 -1.66 4.84
CA VAL A 850 35.03 -2.46 4.07
C VAL A 850 36.42 -1.84 4.17
N PHE A 851 37.36 -2.59 4.73
CA PHE A 851 38.73 -2.11 4.98
C PHE A 851 39.78 -3.06 4.42
N LEU A 852 40.85 -2.50 3.85
CA LEU A 852 42.08 -3.22 3.58
C LEU A 852 43.19 -2.67 4.50
N THR A 853 43.62 -3.46 5.49
CA THR A 853 44.57 -2.99 6.51
C THR A 853 45.99 -3.46 6.24
N SER A 854 46.96 -2.55 6.33
CA SER A 854 48.39 -2.88 6.19
C SER A 854 48.86 -3.80 7.31
N LYS A 855 49.63 -4.84 6.98
CA LYS A 855 50.18 -5.81 7.95
C LYS A 855 51.64 -6.13 7.66
N ALA A 856 52.35 -6.50 8.72
CA ALA A 856 53.74 -6.94 8.66
C ALA A 856 53.89 -8.37 9.17
N PHE A 857 54.64 -9.19 8.44
CA PHE A 857 54.94 -10.58 8.76
C PHE A 857 56.45 -10.78 8.83
N VAL A 858 56.93 -11.58 9.78
CA VAL A 858 58.35 -11.94 9.83
C VAL A 858 58.62 -13.07 8.86
N TYR A 859 59.67 -12.96 8.05
CA TYR A 859 60.02 -13.95 7.04
C TYR A 859 60.13 -15.37 7.64
N ASP A 860 59.25 -16.25 7.17
CA ASP A 860 59.13 -17.66 7.56
C ASP A 860 59.27 -18.62 6.37
N GLY A 861 59.44 -18.08 5.15
CA GLY A 861 59.56 -18.82 3.90
C GLY A 861 58.22 -19.20 3.24
N GLN A 862 57.09 -18.78 3.79
CA GLN A 862 55.75 -18.96 3.23
C GLN A 862 55.25 -17.70 2.51
N TYR A 863 54.21 -17.84 1.69
CA TYR A 863 53.50 -16.70 1.11
C TYR A 863 52.56 -16.09 2.14
N HIS A 864 52.55 -14.76 2.22
CA HIS A 864 51.64 -13.97 3.05
C HIS A 864 50.78 -13.07 2.17
N LYS A 865 49.55 -12.81 2.61
CA LYS A 865 48.59 -11.96 1.90
C LYS A 865 47.82 -11.07 2.85
N LEU A 866 47.29 -9.98 2.31
CA LEU A 866 46.27 -9.16 2.96
C LEU A 866 44.89 -9.62 2.50
N GLU A 867 43.93 -9.56 3.40
CA GLU A 867 42.53 -9.85 3.11
C GLU A 867 41.72 -8.61 3.49
N VAL A 868 40.76 -8.26 2.63
CA VAL A 868 39.74 -7.28 2.96
C VAL A 868 38.97 -7.79 4.17
N SER A 869 38.75 -6.90 5.14
CA SER A 869 37.94 -7.12 6.33
C SER A 869 36.67 -6.28 6.26
N GLY A 870 35.59 -6.73 6.90
CA GLY A 870 34.25 -6.17 6.72
C GLY A 870 33.43 -6.99 5.72
N LEU A 871 32.12 -6.77 5.70
CA LEU A 871 31.19 -7.46 4.79
C LEU A 871 31.15 -6.72 3.46
N LEU A 872 31.28 -7.47 2.36
CA LEU A 872 31.10 -6.91 1.03
C LEU A 872 29.60 -6.83 0.72
N PRO A 873 29.11 -5.70 0.18
CA PRO A 873 27.72 -5.60 -0.26
C PRO A 873 27.37 -6.70 -1.27
N ASN A 874 26.11 -7.15 -1.29
CA ASN A 874 25.71 -8.24 -2.17
C ASN A 874 25.94 -7.90 -3.66
N GLY A 875 26.38 -8.91 -4.41
CA GLY A 875 26.79 -8.77 -5.81
C GLY A 875 28.16 -8.12 -6.00
N VAL A 876 28.83 -7.66 -4.93
CA VAL A 876 30.19 -7.13 -4.98
C VAL A 876 31.19 -8.27 -4.78
N SER A 877 32.13 -8.37 -5.70
CA SER A 877 33.27 -9.28 -5.64
C SER A 877 34.57 -8.49 -5.51
N VAL A 878 35.56 -9.08 -4.85
CA VAL A 878 36.89 -8.49 -4.68
C VAL A 878 37.95 -9.30 -5.42
N SER A 879 38.86 -8.60 -6.07
CA SER A 879 40.09 -9.16 -6.63
C SER A 879 41.30 -8.36 -6.15
N TYR A 880 42.51 -8.93 -6.23
CA TYR A 880 43.71 -8.30 -5.69
C TYR A 880 44.81 -8.15 -6.73
N ILE A 881 45.51 -7.01 -6.69
CA ILE A 881 46.76 -6.76 -7.41
C ILE A 881 47.90 -6.62 -6.40
N GLY A 882 49.03 -7.27 -6.66
CA GLY A 882 50.25 -7.15 -5.84
C GLY A 882 50.20 -7.88 -4.48
N ASN A 883 49.16 -8.70 -4.26
CA ASN A 883 48.98 -9.51 -3.05
C ASN A 883 49.70 -10.88 -3.20
N GLU A 884 49.88 -11.60 -2.09
CA GLU A 884 50.63 -12.90 -2.01
C GLU A 884 52.15 -12.79 -2.20
N GLN A 885 52.84 -12.26 -1.19
CA GLN A 885 54.29 -12.02 -1.22
C GLN A 885 55.05 -12.92 -0.26
N LYS A 886 56.27 -13.31 -0.64
CA LYS A 886 57.13 -14.21 0.14
C LYS A 886 58.46 -13.58 0.53
N ASP A 887 59.08 -12.86 -0.39
CA ASP A 887 60.43 -12.33 -0.16
C ASP A 887 60.40 -11.06 0.69
N VAL A 888 61.48 -10.80 1.44
CA VAL A 888 61.62 -9.62 2.30
C VAL A 888 61.45 -8.34 1.48
N GLY A 889 60.55 -7.46 1.90
CA GLY A 889 60.20 -6.25 1.16
C GLY A 889 58.91 -5.58 1.65
N GLU A 890 58.63 -4.40 1.11
CA GLU A 890 57.33 -3.72 1.25
C GLU A 890 56.62 -3.75 -0.10
N TYR A 891 55.37 -4.21 -0.11
CA TYR A 891 54.57 -4.41 -1.33
C TYR A 891 53.24 -3.70 -1.20
N VAL A 892 52.86 -2.93 -2.22
CA VAL A 892 51.54 -2.28 -2.28
C VAL A 892 50.54 -3.30 -2.84
N CYS A 893 49.53 -3.62 -2.04
CA CYS A 893 48.41 -4.47 -2.42
C CYS A 893 47.19 -3.59 -2.68
N THR A 894 46.51 -3.81 -3.81
CA THR A 894 45.27 -3.12 -4.17
C THR A 894 44.13 -4.13 -4.22
N ALA A 895 43.03 -3.84 -3.53
CA ALA A 895 41.78 -4.58 -3.62
C ALA A 895 40.84 -3.84 -4.57
N ILE A 896 40.42 -4.53 -5.63
CA ILE A 896 39.55 -4.01 -6.69
C ILE A 896 38.17 -4.63 -6.52
N PHE A 897 37.14 -3.78 -6.44
CA PHE A 897 35.76 -4.19 -6.22
C PHE A 897 34.96 -4.12 -7.52
N VAL A 898 34.23 -5.20 -7.82
CA VAL A 898 33.39 -5.30 -9.02
C VAL A 898 31.97 -5.68 -8.60
N GLY A 899 30.99 -4.87 -9.00
CA GLY A 899 29.57 -5.08 -8.71
C GLY A 899 28.68 -4.75 -9.92
N ASP A 900 27.41 -4.46 -9.67
CA ASP A 900 26.43 -4.12 -10.71
C ASP A 900 26.60 -2.67 -11.19
N LEU A 901 27.36 -2.50 -12.28
CA LEU A 901 27.57 -1.19 -12.91
C LEU A 901 26.34 -0.71 -13.72
N GLN A 902 25.28 -1.49 -13.86
CA GLN A 902 24.04 -1.00 -14.46
C GLN A 902 23.28 -0.13 -13.46
N ASN A 903 23.15 -0.60 -12.22
CA ASN A 903 22.28 0.02 -11.21
C ASN A 903 23.03 0.81 -10.12
N TYR A 904 24.36 0.60 -10.00
CA TYR A 904 25.18 1.29 -9.01
C TYR A 904 26.32 2.10 -9.65
N TYR A 905 26.85 3.04 -8.87
CA TYR A 905 28.11 3.73 -9.17
C TYR A 905 29.31 2.80 -8.95
N GLU A 906 30.40 3.08 -9.68
CA GLU A 906 31.68 2.38 -9.52
C GLU A 906 32.26 2.63 -8.12
N MET A 907 32.83 1.59 -7.51
CA MET A 907 33.43 1.64 -6.18
C MET A 907 34.89 2.06 -6.27
N GLU A 908 35.40 2.75 -5.25
CA GLU A 908 36.82 3.06 -5.16
C GLU A 908 37.64 1.84 -4.73
N ASP A 909 38.81 1.67 -5.33
CA ASP A 909 39.78 0.65 -4.94
C ASP A 909 40.42 0.99 -3.59
N LEU A 910 40.71 -0.04 -2.79
CA LEU A 910 41.43 0.13 -1.52
C LEU A 910 42.89 -0.32 -1.66
N THR A 911 43.82 0.46 -1.09
CA THR A 911 45.25 0.13 -1.10
C THR A 911 45.82 -0.04 0.31
N ALA A 912 46.68 -1.04 0.50
CA ALA A 912 47.40 -1.27 1.75
C ALA A 912 48.81 -1.83 1.49
N THR A 913 49.68 -1.75 2.50
CA THR A 913 51.07 -2.25 2.41
C THR A 913 51.22 -3.59 3.13
N LEU A 914 51.67 -4.60 2.40
CA LEU A 914 52.14 -5.87 2.95
C LEU A 914 53.65 -5.78 3.16
N THR A 915 54.10 -5.91 4.41
CA THR A 915 55.53 -5.86 4.74
C THR A 915 56.04 -7.24 5.16
N ILE A 916 57.05 -7.76 4.47
CA ILE A 916 57.77 -8.97 4.89
C ILE A 916 59.09 -8.55 5.55
N LEU A 917 59.15 -8.63 6.87
CA LEU A 917 60.29 -8.25 7.69
C LEU A 917 61.41 -9.30 7.60
N ALA A 918 62.66 -8.86 7.54
CA ALA A 918 63.81 -9.76 7.64
C ALA A 918 63.85 -10.40 9.04
N LYS A 919 64.00 -11.72 9.12
CA LYS A 919 64.13 -12.43 10.40
C LYS A 919 65.52 -12.27 11.02
N GLU A 920 66.52 -12.15 10.16
CA GLU A 920 67.92 -12.01 10.53
C GLU A 920 68.67 -11.06 9.61
N LEU A 921 69.70 -10.42 10.15
CA LEU A 921 70.65 -9.59 9.41
C LEU A 921 72.04 -10.15 9.61
N GLU A 922 72.85 -10.15 8.54
CA GLU A 922 74.20 -10.71 8.54
C GLU A 922 75.24 -9.72 8.04
N SER A 923 76.36 -9.61 8.76
CA SER A 923 77.58 -8.97 8.27
C SER A 923 78.63 -10.04 7.98
N LYS A 924 79.25 -9.97 6.80
CA LYS A 924 80.23 -10.95 6.30
C LYS A 924 81.58 -10.28 6.05
N ASN A 925 82.66 -11.02 6.25
CA ASN A 925 84.00 -10.56 5.90
C ASN A 925 84.24 -10.65 4.38
N SER A 926 85.41 -10.19 3.92
CA SER A 926 85.84 -10.25 2.51
C SER A 926 85.92 -11.67 1.91
N GLU A 927 85.90 -12.70 2.75
CA GLU A 927 85.90 -14.12 2.36
C GLU A 927 84.49 -14.73 2.37
N GLY A 928 83.45 -13.94 2.64
CA GLY A 928 82.05 -14.37 2.70
C GLY A 928 81.65 -15.08 4.00
N LYS A 929 82.50 -15.08 5.02
CA LYS A 929 82.23 -15.68 6.34
C LYS A 929 81.47 -14.71 7.23
N THR A 930 80.35 -15.15 7.80
CA THR A 930 79.54 -14.37 8.74
C THR A 930 80.36 -14.00 9.99
N ILE A 931 80.52 -12.69 10.21
CA ILE A 931 81.18 -12.11 11.37
C ILE A 931 80.16 -11.90 12.49
N VAL A 932 79.01 -11.30 12.14
CA VAL A 932 77.88 -11.04 13.04
C VAL A 932 76.60 -11.46 12.34
N ASN A 933 75.75 -12.20 13.04
CA ASN A 933 74.37 -12.44 12.65
C ASN A 933 73.48 -12.02 13.82
N ILE A 934 72.46 -11.23 13.53
CA ILE A 934 71.49 -10.78 14.52
C ILE A 934 70.12 -11.28 14.11
N THR A 935 69.42 -11.96 15.01
CA THR A 935 68.05 -12.43 14.79
C THR A 935 67.07 -11.73 15.73
N ASN A 936 65.87 -11.44 15.22
CA ASN A 936 64.79 -10.84 15.99
C ASN A 936 63.48 -11.59 15.73
N GLU A 937 62.82 -12.05 16.79
CA GLU A 937 61.50 -12.69 16.68
C GLU A 937 60.42 -11.72 16.17
N LYS A 938 60.60 -10.40 16.37
CA LYS A 938 59.74 -9.36 15.81
C LYS A 938 60.16 -8.88 14.42
N GLY A 939 61.24 -9.43 13.86
CA GLY A 939 61.80 -9.05 12.56
C GLY A 939 62.49 -7.69 12.52
N PHE A 940 63.06 -7.39 11.36
CA PHE A 940 63.71 -6.12 11.00
C PHE A 940 63.00 -5.54 9.77
N ASN A 941 62.84 -4.21 9.73
CA ASN A 941 62.31 -3.55 8.54
C ASN A 941 63.22 -3.86 7.33
N PRO A 942 62.66 -4.09 6.12
CA PRO A 942 63.43 -4.54 4.95
C PRO A 942 64.60 -3.64 4.55
N TYR A 943 64.51 -2.36 4.90
CA TYR A 943 65.50 -1.34 4.55
C TYR A 943 66.53 -1.08 5.67
N VAL A 944 66.55 -1.93 6.71
CA VAL A 944 67.55 -1.83 7.78
C VAL A 944 68.82 -2.58 7.37
N GLU A 945 69.93 -1.86 7.39
CA GLU A 945 71.26 -2.41 7.12
C GLU A 945 72.02 -2.67 8.43
N LEU A 946 72.90 -3.67 8.40
CA LEU A 946 73.75 -4.05 9.53
C LEU A 946 75.20 -3.62 9.26
N GLU A 947 75.65 -2.62 9.98
CA GLU A 947 77.01 -2.12 9.96
C GLU A 947 77.79 -2.66 11.17
N VAL A 948 78.96 -3.23 10.92
CA VAL A 948 79.78 -3.84 11.98
C VAL A 948 81.23 -3.42 11.81
N ASP A 949 81.75 -2.78 12.85
CA ASP A 949 83.17 -2.51 13.01
C ASP A 949 83.76 -3.44 14.08
N THR A 950 84.97 -3.93 13.80
CA THR A 950 85.67 -4.87 14.68
C THR A 950 87.01 -4.31 15.12
N PHE A 951 87.31 -4.38 16.42
CA PHE A 951 88.54 -3.87 16.99
C PHE A 951 89.30 -4.94 17.78
N ASN A 952 90.61 -5.02 17.55
CA ASN A 952 91.53 -5.90 18.26
C ASN A 952 92.85 -5.22 18.63
N ASP A 953 92.94 -3.92 18.44
CA ASP A 953 94.12 -3.14 18.79
C ASP A 953 94.28 -3.09 20.30
N GLN A 954 95.54 -3.05 20.73
CA GLN A 954 95.88 -3.15 22.14
C GLN A 954 95.31 -1.96 22.94
N GLN A 955 95.23 -0.76 22.34
CA GLN A 955 94.72 0.44 22.99
C GLN A 955 93.23 0.31 23.36
N ARG A 956 92.40 -0.17 22.44
CA ARG A 956 90.97 -0.36 22.66
C ARG A 956 90.65 -1.57 23.54
N LEU A 957 91.51 -2.59 23.57
CA LEU A 957 91.33 -3.72 24.50
C LEU A 957 91.72 -3.34 25.94
N GLU A 958 92.76 -2.52 26.12
CA GLU A 958 93.22 -2.04 27.43
C GLU A 958 92.20 -1.10 28.09
N SER A 959 91.37 -0.36 27.32
CA SER A 959 90.33 0.49 27.91
C SER A 959 89.28 -0.28 28.72
N TYR A 960 89.19 -1.61 28.59
CA TYR A 960 88.32 -2.43 29.42
C TYR A 960 88.99 -2.99 30.69
N SER A 961 90.31 -2.82 30.88
CA SER A 961 91.03 -3.43 32.00
C SER A 961 90.49 -3.00 33.37
N GLU A 962 89.97 -1.77 33.47
CA GLU A 962 89.36 -1.23 34.70
C GLU A 962 88.09 -1.97 35.12
N PHE A 963 87.42 -2.65 34.18
CA PHE A 963 86.18 -3.40 34.43
C PHE A 963 86.39 -4.91 34.59
N LEU A 964 87.61 -5.40 34.42
CA LEU A 964 87.95 -6.82 34.36
C LEU A 964 88.70 -7.27 35.61
N THR A 965 88.46 -8.50 36.04
CA THR A 965 89.27 -9.14 37.10
C THR A 965 90.61 -9.65 36.54
N GLU A 966 91.60 -9.90 37.39
CA GLU A 966 92.92 -10.46 36.98
C GLU A 966 92.82 -11.79 36.19
N LYS A 967 91.68 -12.47 36.24
CA LYS A 967 91.40 -13.73 35.52
C LYS A 967 90.63 -13.54 34.22
N GLN A 968 90.37 -12.30 33.83
CA GLN A 968 89.62 -11.94 32.64
C GLN A 968 90.47 -11.06 31.73
N SER A 969 90.29 -11.20 30.42
CA SER A 969 90.90 -10.29 29.45
C SER A 969 89.94 -10.07 28.29
N ALA A 970 89.71 -8.81 27.91
CA ALA A 970 89.06 -8.47 26.66
C ALA A 970 89.94 -8.97 25.51
N LYS A 971 89.30 -9.58 24.51
CA LYS A 971 90.00 -10.15 23.35
C LYS A 971 89.59 -9.52 22.03
N TYR A 972 88.37 -9.01 21.95
CA TYR A 972 87.82 -8.48 20.72
C TYR A 972 86.60 -7.61 21.02
N VAL A 973 86.39 -6.54 20.26
CA VAL A 973 85.23 -5.66 20.37
C VAL A 973 84.48 -5.65 19.05
N TYR A 974 83.16 -5.77 19.12
CA TYR A 974 82.22 -5.59 18.04
C TYR A 974 81.41 -4.33 18.30
N GLU A 975 81.54 -3.34 17.43
CA GLU A 975 80.67 -2.17 17.39
C GLU A 975 79.62 -2.42 16.31
N ILE A 976 78.35 -2.46 16.70
CA ILE A 976 77.26 -2.91 15.83
C ILE A 976 76.19 -1.84 15.73
N ASN A 977 76.00 -1.32 14.52
CA ASN A 977 75.01 -0.30 14.22
C ASN A 977 73.98 -0.86 13.25
N LEU A 978 72.71 -0.54 13.51
CA LEU A 978 71.64 -0.72 12.54
C LEU A 978 71.34 0.64 11.95
N THR A 979 71.32 0.75 10.62
CA THR A 979 71.03 2.00 9.93
C THR A 979 69.84 1.81 8.98
N LYS A 980 68.99 2.84 8.87
CA LYS A 980 67.94 2.93 7.84
C LYS A 980 68.01 4.34 7.26
N ASP A 981 68.15 4.44 5.95
CA ASP A 981 68.28 5.72 5.23
C ASP A 981 69.39 6.63 5.80
N GLY A 982 70.48 6.04 6.30
CA GLY A 982 71.61 6.76 6.90
C GLY A 982 71.42 7.19 8.36
N TYR A 983 70.29 6.86 8.99
CA TYR A 983 70.02 7.14 10.40
C TYR A 983 70.14 5.88 11.26
N GLN A 984 70.74 6.00 12.43
CA GLN A 984 70.84 4.90 13.38
C GLN A 984 69.46 4.53 13.91
N VAL A 985 69.13 3.24 13.85
CA VAL A 985 67.89 2.65 14.38
C VAL A 985 68.21 1.61 15.44
N TYR A 986 67.23 1.31 16.28
CA TYR A 986 67.37 0.31 17.34
C TYR A 986 66.44 -0.88 17.08
N PRO A 987 66.86 -2.10 17.44
CA PRO A 987 66.03 -3.27 17.24
C PRO A 987 64.75 -3.20 18.09
N ASN A 988 63.62 -3.61 17.50
CA ASN A 988 62.35 -3.70 18.22
C ASN A 988 62.36 -4.94 19.14
N GLY A 989 62.76 -4.75 20.39
CA GLY A 989 62.70 -5.79 21.41
C GLY A 989 64.07 -6.35 21.80
N VAL A 990 64.09 -7.63 22.20
CA VAL A 990 65.32 -8.37 22.52
C VAL A 990 65.77 -9.08 21.25
N VAL A 991 67.05 -8.99 20.92
CA VAL A 991 67.64 -9.70 19.79
C VAL A 991 68.62 -10.76 20.26
N THR A 992 68.82 -11.77 19.42
CA THR A 992 69.89 -12.74 19.59
C THR A 992 71.04 -12.37 18.68
N VAL A 993 72.21 -12.14 19.25
CA VAL A 993 73.43 -11.81 18.50
C VAL A 993 74.36 -13.02 18.51
N LYS A 994 74.79 -13.44 17.33
CA LYS A 994 75.76 -14.50 17.08
C LYS A 994 77.03 -13.87 16.54
N LEU A 995 78.09 -13.91 17.33
CA LEU A 995 79.39 -13.31 17.02
C LEU A 995 80.40 -14.40 16.66
N LEU A 996 81.19 -14.18 15.61
CA LEU A 996 82.31 -15.04 15.27
C LEU A 996 83.40 -14.95 16.36
N ILE A 997 84.04 -16.07 16.67
CA ILE A 997 85.22 -16.08 17.53
C ILE A 997 86.47 -16.00 16.62
N PRO A 998 87.28 -14.93 16.72
CA PRO A 998 88.53 -14.80 15.96
C PRO A 998 89.49 -15.98 16.17
N GLU A 999 90.28 -16.29 15.13
CA GLU A 999 91.24 -17.38 15.18
C GLU A 999 92.33 -17.12 16.24
N GLY A 1000 92.70 -18.16 17.00
CA GLY A 1000 93.66 -18.06 18.10
C GLY A 1000 93.03 -17.92 19.50
N ILE A 1001 91.71 -17.69 19.62
CA ILE A 1001 91.01 -17.64 20.91
C ILE A 1001 90.40 -19.00 21.25
N LYS A 1002 90.72 -19.56 22.43
CA LYS A 1002 90.16 -20.84 22.89
C LYS A 1002 88.68 -20.70 23.24
N SER A 1003 87.80 -21.32 22.45
CA SER A 1003 86.34 -21.11 22.47
C SER A 1003 85.65 -21.46 23.80
N LYS A 1004 86.11 -22.47 24.57
CA LYS A 1004 85.39 -22.97 25.77
C LYS A 1004 85.26 -22.00 26.96
N ASN A 1005 85.94 -20.86 26.96
CA ASN A 1005 86.01 -19.94 28.11
C ASN A 1005 85.70 -18.47 27.71
N ILE A 1006 84.94 -18.26 26.65
CA ILE A 1006 84.56 -16.93 26.16
C ILE A 1006 83.16 -16.58 26.65
N ARG A 1007 82.96 -15.33 27.07
CA ARG A 1007 81.64 -14.73 27.33
C ARG A 1007 81.51 -13.42 26.56
N ILE A 1008 80.28 -13.03 26.27
CA ILE A 1008 79.97 -11.70 25.73
C ILE A 1008 79.62 -10.78 26.89
N ALA A 1009 80.12 -9.56 26.87
CA ALA A 1009 79.67 -8.50 27.75
C ALA A 1009 79.35 -7.22 26.95
N THR A 1010 78.57 -6.35 27.55
CA THR A 1010 78.25 -5.02 27.03
C THR A 1010 78.38 -3.99 28.15
N ILE A 1011 78.42 -2.70 27.82
CA ILE A 1011 78.45 -1.63 28.81
C ILE A 1011 77.03 -1.11 29.03
N VAL A 1012 76.57 -1.11 30.28
CA VAL A 1012 75.30 -0.52 30.69
C VAL A 1012 75.57 0.45 31.84
N ASN A 1013 75.27 1.73 31.64
CA ASN A 1013 75.48 2.80 32.64
C ASN A 1013 76.93 2.87 33.16
N GLY A 1014 77.91 2.75 32.26
CA GLY A 1014 79.34 2.80 32.60
C GLY A 1014 79.85 1.58 33.37
N LYS A 1015 79.09 0.48 33.44
CA LYS A 1015 79.52 -0.78 34.06
C LYS A 1015 79.44 -1.93 33.06
N LEU A 1016 80.43 -2.82 33.14
CA LEU A 1016 80.48 -4.03 32.35
C LEU A 1016 79.43 -5.05 32.83
N LYS A 1017 78.52 -5.44 31.92
CA LYS A 1017 77.47 -6.42 32.17
C LYS A 1017 77.69 -7.64 31.27
N PHE A 1018 77.92 -8.80 31.89
CA PHE A 1018 77.99 -10.06 31.16
C PHE A 1018 76.61 -10.48 30.68
N LEU A 1019 76.54 -10.90 29.42
CA LEU A 1019 75.35 -11.49 28.83
C LEU A 1019 75.38 -13.00 29.05
N ASP A 1020 74.19 -13.58 29.20
CA ASP A 1020 74.03 -15.03 29.16
C ASP A 1020 74.34 -15.50 27.74
N SER A 1021 75.51 -16.12 27.61
CA SER A 1021 76.14 -16.44 26.34
C SER A 1021 76.44 -17.93 26.24
N VAL A 1022 76.19 -18.50 25.07
CA VAL A 1022 76.45 -19.90 24.75
C VAL A 1022 77.48 -19.95 23.63
N VAL A 1023 78.56 -20.70 23.86
CA VAL A 1023 79.56 -20.95 22.83
C VAL A 1023 79.14 -22.18 22.02
N ASP A 1024 78.97 -22.00 20.72
CA ASP A 1024 78.64 -23.06 19.78
C ASP A 1024 79.67 -23.08 18.63
N GLY A 1025 80.58 -24.05 18.71
CA GLY A 1025 81.67 -24.22 17.74
C GLY A 1025 82.59 -23.01 17.64
N LYS A 1026 82.51 -22.31 16.49
CA LYS A 1026 83.29 -21.10 16.17
C LYS A 1026 82.55 -19.79 16.50
N TYR A 1027 81.34 -19.86 17.05
CA TYR A 1027 80.52 -18.70 17.37
C TYR A 1027 80.20 -18.64 18.86
N VAL A 1028 79.88 -17.44 19.33
CA VAL A 1028 79.28 -17.21 20.64
C VAL A 1028 78.01 -16.41 20.46
N THR A 1029 76.94 -16.88 21.10
CA THR A 1029 75.59 -16.34 20.95
C THR A 1029 75.11 -15.76 22.28
N ALA A 1030 74.47 -14.60 22.27
CA ALA A 1030 73.84 -14.01 23.45
C ALA A 1030 72.55 -13.25 23.09
N THR A 1031 71.66 -13.08 24.07
CA THR A 1031 70.46 -12.23 23.93
C THR A 1031 70.66 -10.89 24.60
N THR A 1032 70.26 -9.80 23.95
CA THR A 1032 70.41 -8.44 24.48
C THR A 1032 69.45 -7.45 23.82
N ARG A 1033 69.20 -6.31 24.48
CA ARG A 1033 68.56 -5.13 23.87
C ARG A 1033 69.59 -4.09 23.42
N ASN A 1034 70.79 -4.14 23.97
CA ASN A 1034 71.88 -3.23 23.63
C ASN A 1034 72.91 -4.00 22.81
N ILE A 1035 73.00 -3.65 21.53
CA ILE A 1035 73.91 -4.27 20.55
C ILE A 1035 75.06 -3.34 20.16
N SER A 1036 74.97 -2.04 20.49
CA SER A 1036 75.88 -1.01 19.98
C SER A 1036 77.36 -1.33 20.22
N GLU A 1037 77.67 -1.97 21.35
CA GLU A 1037 79.03 -2.38 21.67
C GLU A 1037 79.02 -3.70 22.47
N LEU A 1038 79.63 -4.74 21.89
CA LEU A 1038 79.75 -6.08 22.45
C LEU A 1038 81.21 -6.52 22.51
N VAL A 1039 81.63 -7.00 23.68
CA VAL A 1039 83.03 -7.34 23.97
C VAL A 1039 83.16 -8.83 24.24
N LEU A 1040 84.08 -9.49 23.54
CA LEU A 1040 84.48 -10.87 23.83
C LEU A 1040 85.49 -10.88 24.97
N ILE A 1041 85.11 -11.52 26.08
CA ILE A 1041 85.96 -11.65 27.27
C ILE A 1041 86.35 -13.10 27.44
N TYR A 1042 87.65 -13.34 27.49
CA TYR A 1042 88.21 -14.63 27.89
C TYR A 1042 88.30 -14.69 29.42
N GLN A 1043 87.76 -15.74 30.02
CA GLN A 1043 87.82 -15.99 31.45
C GLN A 1043 88.64 -17.24 31.76
N GLN A 1044 89.77 -17.08 32.42
CA GLN A 1044 90.62 -18.20 32.80
C GLN A 1044 89.92 -19.05 33.88
N LYS A 1045 89.47 -20.25 33.53
CA LYS A 1045 89.03 -21.25 34.51
C LYS A 1045 90.23 -21.66 35.37
N LEU A 1046 90.08 -21.57 36.69
CA LEU A 1046 90.98 -22.25 37.62
C LEU A 1046 90.99 -23.73 37.23
N PRO A 1047 92.16 -24.34 37.01
CA PRO A 1047 92.20 -25.73 36.63
C PRO A 1047 91.62 -26.57 37.77
N VAL A 1048 90.90 -27.65 37.44
CA VAL A 1048 90.20 -28.50 38.42
C VAL A 1048 91.15 -28.95 39.54
N TRP A 1049 92.43 -29.18 39.20
CA TRP A 1049 93.46 -29.49 40.20
C TRP A 1049 93.69 -28.37 41.21
N ALA A 1050 93.59 -27.09 40.84
CA ALA A 1050 93.74 -25.96 41.75
C ALA A 1050 92.51 -25.78 42.66
N ILE A 1051 91.31 -26.13 42.19
CA ILE A 1051 90.09 -26.18 43.02
C ILE A 1051 90.21 -27.35 44.02
N VAL A 1052 90.70 -28.51 43.57
CA VAL A 1052 91.00 -29.66 44.43
C VAL A 1052 92.14 -29.33 45.41
N LEU A 1053 93.15 -28.55 45.02
CA LEU A 1053 94.24 -28.11 45.89
C LEU A 1053 93.78 -27.08 46.93
N LEU A 1054 92.90 -26.15 46.56
CA LEU A 1054 92.24 -25.23 47.50
C LEU A 1054 91.32 -25.98 48.47
N SER A 1055 90.63 -27.01 48.00
CA SER A 1055 89.82 -27.91 48.84
C SER A 1055 90.70 -28.70 49.82
N LEU A 1056 91.84 -29.23 49.35
CA LEU A 1056 92.85 -29.92 50.16
C LEU A 1056 93.55 -28.99 51.16
N LEU A 1057 93.85 -27.75 50.78
CA LEU A 1057 94.43 -26.74 51.67
C LEU A 1057 93.47 -26.30 52.77
N ILE A 1058 92.15 -26.26 52.49
CA ILE A 1058 91.13 -26.04 53.53
C ILE A 1058 91.06 -27.24 54.48
N VAL A 1059 91.15 -28.48 53.98
CA VAL A 1059 91.17 -29.70 54.82
C VAL A 1059 92.45 -29.78 55.69
N VAL A 1060 93.62 -29.40 55.16
CA VAL A 1060 94.89 -29.37 55.91
C VAL A 1060 94.93 -28.20 56.90
N GLY A 1061 94.34 -27.05 56.56
CA GLY A 1061 94.20 -25.89 57.45
C GLY A 1061 93.27 -26.16 58.65
N ILE A 1062 92.19 -26.91 58.45
CA ILE A 1062 91.29 -27.33 59.54
C ILE A 1062 91.96 -28.42 60.39
N GLY A 1063 92.76 -29.32 59.81
CA GLY A 1063 93.53 -30.34 60.55
C GLY A 1063 94.64 -29.77 61.45
N ALA A 1064 95.32 -28.70 61.03
CA ALA A 1064 96.36 -28.03 61.82
C ALA A 1064 95.80 -27.22 63.00
N LEU A 1065 94.60 -26.64 62.85
CA LEU A 1065 93.88 -25.96 63.94
C LEU A 1065 93.29 -26.94 64.97
N ALA A 1066 92.88 -28.14 64.55
CA ALA A 1066 92.38 -29.18 65.46
C ALA A 1066 93.47 -29.82 66.33
N LEU A 1067 94.70 -30.00 65.81
CA LEU A 1067 95.83 -30.55 66.57
C LEU A 1067 96.48 -29.53 67.53
N GLY A 1068 96.41 -28.23 67.21
CA GLY A 1068 96.88 -27.15 68.11
C GLY A 1068 96.03 -26.96 69.37
N ILE A 1069 94.72 -27.24 69.30
CA ILE A 1069 93.79 -27.10 70.44
C ILE A 1069 93.87 -28.33 71.37
N VAL A 1070 94.16 -29.53 70.86
CA VAL A 1070 94.32 -30.76 71.67
C VAL A 1070 95.64 -30.75 72.47
N ALA A 1071 96.70 -30.10 71.97
CA ALA A 1071 97.98 -29.99 72.68
C ALA A 1071 97.96 -28.99 73.87
N LEU A 1072 97.05 -28.00 73.87
CA LEU A 1072 96.89 -27.04 74.97
C LEU A 1072 95.99 -27.54 76.12
N VAL A 1073 95.18 -28.59 75.91
CA VAL A 1073 94.22 -29.12 76.90
C VAL A 1073 94.78 -30.27 77.76
N LEU A 1074 95.91 -30.90 77.40
CA LEU A 1074 96.46 -32.07 78.12
C LEU A 1074 97.56 -31.76 79.16
N LYS A 1075 97.74 -30.51 79.59
CA LYS A 1075 98.75 -30.18 80.63
C LYS A 1075 98.27 -29.18 81.68
N LYS A 1076 97.15 -29.48 82.36
CA LYS A 1076 96.87 -29.03 83.75
C LYS A 1076 95.60 -29.68 84.33
N GLN A 1077 95.79 -30.73 85.11
CA GLN A 1077 94.94 -31.04 86.27
C GLN A 1077 95.76 -30.60 87.50
N PRO A 1078 95.16 -29.97 88.54
CA PRO A 1078 94.51 -30.81 89.55
C PRO A 1078 93.26 -30.22 90.23
N LYS A 1079 92.36 -31.15 90.54
CA LYS A 1079 91.65 -31.39 91.82
C LYS A 1079 91.03 -30.20 92.59
N ALA A 1080 89.71 -30.35 92.73
CA ALA A 1080 88.93 -30.32 93.97
C ALA A 1080 88.80 -28.98 94.72
N GLN A 1081 87.55 -28.51 94.88
CA GLN A 1081 86.84 -28.54 96.17
C GLN A 1081 85.42 -27.92 96.10
N THR A 1082 84.45 -28.74 96.53
CA THR A 1082 83.31 -28.43 97.44
C THR A 1082 82.36 -27.23 97.23
N LYS A 1083 81.11 -27.61 96.93
CA LYS A 1083 79.87 -27.50 97.78
C LYS A 1083 79.21 -26.15 98.09
N LYS A 1084 77.87 -26.24 97.98
CA LYS A 1084 76.76 -25.51 98.64
C LYS A 1084 76.44 -24.15 97.99
N LYS A 1085 75.18 -23.85 97.65
CA LYS A 1085 73.90 -24.26 98.23
C LYS A 1085 72.82 -24.25 97.16
#